data_AF-A0A8H5GR84-F1
#
_entry.id   AF-A0A8H5GR84-F1
#
_cell.length_a   1.000
_cell.length_b   1.000
_cell.length_c   1.000
_cell.angle_alpha   90.00
_cell.angle_beta   90.00
_cell.angle_gamma   90.00
#
_symmetry.space_group_name_H-M   'P 1'
#
loop_
_entity.id
_entity.type
_entity.pdbx_description
1 polymer ?
#
loop_
_entity_poly.entity_id
_entity_poly.type
_entity_poly.pdbx_seq_one_letter_code
_entity_poly.pdbx_strand_id
1 'polypeptide(L)'
;MSVHFLRRHAIFYASAHSRSYATEAHNIAVKPSVYGQPLFKSHPHLTKPDEITPGITTEEYDNRRRRLINGLPDDSVVVSVAGSVKYMSGNIFYKFRQASDFWYLTGFEEPESAVILEKTHSSKGYRMTLFSSGGTDASKEQWDGASTTFSDVRRIFQADEARHIEDLPGHLRSVLQQYSNVYVDAPPVSARTRRGSKANTKTLLKYLHGQSDTDLITESLGRIKPKPLAPEVSRLRAIKSLSEQRIMRKAADISGRAHAKTMRFTRHGLSEGALATHFDYMCSLEGAQRLAYVPVVASGPNALIAELREVPVAYKTWGTLNEARDNVMIICHAFTSSADDSDWWGPLMGSGKAFDPRRYFVFCANVLGSPYGTASPISINPDTGKIYGPDFPPTSIRDDSVCRLHKLVLDHLGVNSVAVVIGGSMGGMAVLEWPLCTAPNYAKHIIPLATSARHSAWCISLGEAQRQSIYSDPGYLGGYYTTQPSSGLAAARMSAMLTYRSRDSFESRFGRKAPLQKESRQSPLTPPGSPKIQAKDDARVAHNDGYRNSKSYLRYQGDKFIARFDANCYIHITRKLDTHDVARDRALRGENEDAAFVRILSTLPARALVINISTHGLFTPSEQKEMAAHIPGAELVTVQSPDGHDGFLLEFEQINTHIMSFLKWEFPRLYEVGVWLECVSGHGEDEVGGFEIEKTSLFGEAEADITHW
;
A
#
# COMPACT_ATOMS: atom_id res chain seq x y z
N MET A 1 -27.41 -22.02 79.56
CA MET A 1 -28.56 -22.73 78.94
C MET A 1 -28.41 -22.64 77.43
N SER A 2 -28.61 -23.76 76.72
CA SER A 2 -28.69 -23.81 75.26
C SER A 2 -30.05 -23.32 74.74
N VAL A 3 -30.17 -23.24 73.40
CA VAL A 3 -31.35 -23.42 72.50
C VAL A 3 -31.23 -22.38 71.36
N HIS A 4 -30.67 -22.67 70.17
CA HIS A 4 -31.25 -23.40 69.00
C HIS A 4 -32.65 -22.88 68.60
N PHE A 5 -32.98 -22.48 67.37
CA PHE A 5 -32.68 -22.98 66.01
C PHE A 5 -32.74 -21.80 64.99
N LEU A 6 -32.68 -21.91 63.65
CA LEU A 6 -32.63 -23.05 62.69
C LEU A 6 -31.70 -22.70 61.50
N ARG A 7 -31.69 -23.54 60.45
CA ARG A 7 -30.93 -23.39 59.18
C ARG A 7 -31.86 -23.17 57.97
N ARG A 8 -31.31 -22.59 56.89
CA ARG A 8 -31.36 -23.13 55.49
C ARG A 8 -30.22 -22.51 54.67
N HIS A 9 -29.09 -23.21 54.58
CA HIS A 9 -28.63 -23.86 53.33
C HIS A 9 -28.17 -22.92 52.21
N ALA A 10 -26.90 -22.49 52.28
CA ALA A 10 -26.07 -22.22 51.11
C ALA A 10 -24.96 -23.28 51.07
N ILE A 11 -24.82 -23.98 49.93
CA ILE A 11 -23.83 -25.05 49.77
C ILE A 11 -22.49 -24.39 49.39
N PHE A 12 -21.55 -24.39 50.33
CA PHE A 12 -20.14 -24.11 50.03
C PHE A 12 -19.44 -25.41 49.64
N TYR A 13 -19.02 -25.52 48.39
CA TYR A 13 -17.89 -26.38 48.02
C TYR A 13 -16.64 -25.52 47.91
N ALA A 14 -15.68 -25.75 48.79
CA ALA A 14 -14.36 -25.16 48.70
C ALA A 14 -13.54 -25.90 47.63
N SER A 15 -12.83 -25.16 46.77
CA SER A 15 -11.57 -25.63 46.21
C SER A 15 -10.48 -24.60 46.52
N ALA A 16 -9.41 -25.07 47.15
CA ALA A 16 -8.29 -24.22 47.50
C ALA A 16 -7.47 -23.93 46.24
N HIS A 17 -7.31 -22.65 45.90
CA HIS A 17 -6.25 -22.20 45.01
C HIS A 17 -5.45 -21.14 45.76
N SER A 18 -4.19 -21.45 46.02
CA SER A 18 -3.24 -20.53 46.63
C SER A 18 -3.06 -19.31 45.74
N ARG A 19 -2.90 -18.13 46.35
CA ARG A 19 -2.37 -16.97 45.62
C ARG A 19 -0.88 -17.21 45.39
N SER A 20 -0.51 -17.73 44.22
CA SER A 20 0.87 -17.70 43.75
C SER A 20 1.24 -16.25 43.45
N TYR A 21 1.94 -15.62 44.39
CA TYR A 21 2.84 -14.52 44.02
C TYR A 21 3.90 -15.09 43.07
N ALA A 22 4.32 -14.27 42.10
CA ALA A 22 5.38 -14.50 41.11
C ALA A 22 5.94 -15.92 41.01
N THR A 23 5.69 -16.58 39.87
CA THR A 23 6.32 -17.84 39.46
C THR A 23 7.77 -17.88 39.93
N GLU A 24 8.13 -18.91 40.69
CA GLU A 24 9.53 -19.17 41.03
C GLU A 24 10.34 -19.16 39.74
N ALA A 25 11.21 -18.17 39.60
CA ALA A 25 12.20 -18.20 38.54
C ALA A 25 13.10 -19.40 38.85
N HIS A 26 12.93 -20.50 38.12
CA HIS A 26 13.98 -21.50 37.94
C HIS A 26 15.30 -20.75 37.69
N ASN A 27 16.42 -21.28 38.18
CA ASN A 27 17.77 -20.68 38.10
C ASN A 27 18.19 -20.29 36.66
N ILE A 28 17.60 -19.23 36.13
CA ILE A 28 18.14 -18.41 35.06
C ILE A 28 19.36 -17.77 35.70
N ALA A 29 20.53 -18.02 35.13
CA ALA A 29 21.78 -17.45 35.61
C ALA A 29 21.60 -15.95 35.82
N VAL A 30 21.63 -15.51 37.09
CA VAL A 30 21.55 -14.11 37.46
C VAL A 30 22.59 -13.36 36.64
N LYS A 31 22.17 -12.26 35.97
CA LYS A 31 23.03 -11.44 35.11
C LYS A 31 24.40 -11.30 35.79
N PRO A 32 25.47 -11.93 35.26
CA PRO A 32 26.69 -12.09 36.05
C PRO A 32 27.25 -10.71 36.41
N SER A 33 27.28 -10.42 37.72
CA SER A 33 27.52 -9.09 38.30
C SER A 33 28.99 -8.66 38.26
N VAL A 34 29.71 -9.08 37.21
CA VAL A 34 31.16 -8.94 37.04
C VAL A 34 31.50 -8.25 35.70
N TYR A 35 30.49 -7.87 34.92
CA TYR A 35 30.65 -7.33 33.58
C TYR A 35 29.89 -6.00 33.44
N GLY A 36 30.62 -4.98 32.95
CA GLY A 36 30.12 -3.67 32.56
C GLY A 36 29.19 -3.71 31.34
N GLN A 37 29.47 -2.85 30.36
CA GLN A 37 28.72 -2.89 29.10
C GLN A 37 28.72 -4.29 28.44
N PRO A 38 27.69 -4.65 27.64
CA PRO A 38 27.59 -5.97 27.02
C PRO A 38 28.74 -6.28 26.05
N LEU A 39 29.47 -7.37 26.31
CA LEU A 39 30.59 -7.87 25.48
C LEU A 39 30.46 -9.39 25.27
N PHE A 40 31.07 -9.96 24.23
CA PHE A 40 30.91 -11.39 23.85
C PHE A 40 31.09 -12.38 25.02
N LYS A 41 32.05 -12.16 25.93
CA LYS A 41 32.27 -13.00 27.11
C LYS A 41 31.06 -13.09 28.07
N SER A 42 30.24 -12.03 28.09
CA SER A 42 29.07 -11.86 28.96
C SER A 42 27.74 -12.06 28.21
N HIS A 43 27.69 -11.63 26.94
CA HIS A 43 26.50 -11.61 26.10
C HIS A 43 26.85 -12.12 24.67
N PRO A 44 27.22 -13.40 24.52
CA PRO A 44 27.62 -13.98 23.22
C PRO A 44 26.47 -14.03 22.20
N HIS A 45 25.24 -13.78 22.64
CA HIS A 45 24.04 -13.65 21.81
C HIS A 45 23.84 -12.23 21.22
N LEU A 46 24.58 -11.22 21.70
CA LEU A 46 24.49 -9.82 21.24
C LEU A 46 25.67 -9.39 20.36
N THR A 47 26.88 -9.77 20.74
CA THR A 47 28.16 -9.33 20.14
C THR A 47 29.02 -10.53 19.80
N LYS A 48 29.89 -10.42 18.78
CA LYS A 48 30.91 -11.44 18.43
C LYS A 48 32.24 -11.20 19.15
N PRO A 49 33.20 -12.17 19.14
CA PRO A 49 34.46 -12.08 19.91
C PRO A 49 35.31 -10.82 19.66
N ASP A 50 35.20 -10.23 18.48
CA ASP A 50 35.92 -9.05 17.98
C ASP A 50 35.10 -7.76 17.98
N GLU A 51 33.82 -7.82 18.42
CA GLU A 51 32.87 -6.70 18.42
C GLU A 51 32.82 -6.00 19.79
N ILE A 52 32.96 -4.66 19.81
CA ILE A 52 32.67 -3.84 20.99
C ILE A 52 31.17 -3.60 21.12
N THR A 53 30.48 -3.45 19.98
CA THR A 53 29.03 -3.23 19.89
C THR A 53 28.48 -4.07 18.74
N PRO A 54 27.21 -4.54 18.77
CA PRO A 54 26.68 -5.50 17.80
C PRO A 54 26.97 -5.12 16.33
N GLY A 55 27.77 -5.94 15.65
CA GLY A 55 28.16 -5.73 14.24
C GLY A 55 29.29 -4.72 13.97
N ILE A 56 29.96 -4.16 15.00
CA ILE A 56 31.07 -3.21 14.87
C ILE A 56 32.29 -3.68 15.68
N THR A 57 33.39 -3.91 14.98
CA THR A 57 34.63 -4.44 15.55
C THR A 57 35.46 -3.37 16.27
N THR A 58 36.37 -3.79 17.15
CA THR A 58 37.37 -2.90 17.76
C THR A 58 38.17 -2.12 16.71
N GLU A 59 38.56 -2.78 15.62
CA GLU A 59 39.32 -2.18 14.52
C GLU A 59 38.54 -1.07 13.79
N GLU A 60 37.24 -1.25 13.56
CA GLU A 60 36.39 -0.24 12.92
C GLU A 60 36.27 1.02 13.79
N TYR A 61 36.23 0.90 15.12
CA TYR A 61 36.28 2.05 16.04
C TYR A 61 37.64 2.76 16.03
N ASP A 62 38.75 2.02 16.01
CA ASP A 62 40.10 2.58 15.85
C ASP A 62 40.26 3.32 14.51
N ASN A 63 39.79 2.72 13.41
CA ASN A 63 39.79 3.33 12.08
C ASN A 63 38.99 4.65 12.03
N ARG A 64 37.86 4.76 12.76
CA ARG A 64 37.11 6.03 12.87
C ARG A 64 37.92 7.11 13.59
N ARG A 65 38.57 6.77 14.71
CA ARG A 65 39.42 7.70 15.45
C ARG A 65 40.64 8.15 14.64
N ARG A 66 41.30 7.23 13.93
CA ARG A 66 42.38 7.57 12.97
C ARG A 66 41.91 8.51 11.87
N ARG A 67 40.76 8.22 11.22
CA ARG A 67 40.23 9.08 10.15
C ARG A 67 39.88 10.47 10.65
N LEU A 68 39.33 10.60 11.87
CA LEU A 68 39.11 11.90 12.51
C LEU A 68 40.44 12.63 12.67
N ILE A 69 41.38 12.06 13.43
CA ILE A 69 42.63 12.73 13.81
C ILE A 69 43.53 13.05 12.60
N ASN A 70 43.55 12.19 11.57
CA ASN A 70 44.28 12.45 10.33
C ASN A 70 43.66 13.59 9.49
N GLY A 71 42.36 13.85 9.64
CA GLY A 71 41.67 14.98 9.01
C GLY A 71 41.87 16.32 9.73
N LEU A 72 42.41 16.31 10.95
CA LEU A 72 42.69 17.52 11.73
C LEU A 72 44.11 18.05 11.47
N PRO A 73 44.35 19.37 11.65
CA PRO A 73 45.69 19.93 11.64
C PRO A 73 46.63 19.24 12.64
N ASP A 74 47.93 19.44 12.49
CA ASP A 74 48.88 19.08 13.55
C ASP A 74 48.62 19.93 14.81
N ASP A 75 49.14 19.45 15.95
CA ASP A 75 48.90 20.07 17.25
C ASP A 75 47.40 20.21 17.60
N SER A 76 46.64 19.11 17.37
CA SER A 76 45.20 19.04 17.63
C SER A 76 44.84 18.08 18.76
N VAL A 77 43.82 18.48 19.55
CA VAL A 77 43.18 17.64 20.57
C VAL A 77 41.67 17.66 20.41
N VAL A 78 41.05 16.49 20.51
CA VAL A 78 39.59 16.29 20.49
C VAL A 78 39.13 15.90 21.88
N VAL A 79 38.04 16.54 22.35
CA VAL A 79 37.34 16.16 23.59
C VAL A 79 35.89 15.85 23.23
N SER A 80 35.46 14.64 23.53
CA SER A 80 34.07 14.21 23.35
C SER A 80 33.57 13.61 24.66
N VAL A 81 32.32 13.92 25.02
CA VAL A 81 31.73 13.47 26.29
C VAL A 81 30.47 12.65 26.09
N ALA A 82 30.18 11.81 27.07
CA ALA A 82 29.01 10.95 27.09
C ALA A 82 27.70 11.77 27.13
N GLY A 83 26.59 11.07 26.85
CA GLY A 83 25.26 11.60 27.04
C GLY A 83 24.97 11.79 28.53
N SER A 84 24.26 12.86 28.87
CA SER A 84 23.71 13.06 30.21
C SER A 84 22.60 12.03 30.49
N VAL A 85 22.59 11.44 31.69
CA VAL A 85 21.39 10.75 32.21
C VAL A 85 20.24 11.75 32.26
N LYS A 86 19.04 11.33 31.82
CA LYS A 86 17.83 12.17 31.82
C LYS A 86 16.82 11.59 32.80
N TYR A 87 16.23 12.44 33.63
CA TYR A 87 15.25 12.04 34.63
C TYR A 87 13.83 12.44 34.21
N MET A 88 12.84 11.62 34.57
CA MET A 88 11.42 11.91 34.41
C MET A 88 10.91 12.77 35.57
N SER A 89 11.00 12.23 36.79
CA SER A 89 10.57 12.85 38.04
C SER A 89 11.23 12.12 39.21
N GLY A 90 11.84 12.86 40.14
CA GLY A 90 12.70 12.26 41.17
C GLY A 90 13.87 11.50 40.54
N ASN A 91 14.35 10.45 41.21
CA ASN A 91 15.50 9.66 40.76
C ASN A 91 15.15 8.61 39.66
N ILE A 92 13.99 8.73 39.01
CA ILE A 92 13.57 7.82 37.93
C ILE A 92 14.13 8.33 36.60
N PHE A 93 15.05 7.57 36.01
CA PHE A 93 15.69 7.91 34.74
C PHE A 93 14.97 7.32 33.52
N TYR A 94 15.03 8.05 32.39
CA TYR A 94 14.75 7.49 31.07
C TYR A 94 15.84 6.48 30.70
N LYS A 95 15.49 5.47 29.88
CA LYS A 95 16.48 4.54 29.29
C LYS A 95 17.64 5.35 28.69
N PHE A 96 18.86 5.06 29.14
CA PHE A 96 20.05 5.81 28.76
C PHE A 96 20.24 5.84 27.24
N ARG A 97 20.71 6.98 26.72
CA ARG A 97 21.06 7.14 25.31
C ARG A 97 22.37 7.91 25.21
N GLN A 98 23.39 7.22 24.74
CA GLN A 98 24.72 7.78 24.56
C GLN A 98 24.73 8.97 23.57
N ALA A 99 25.64 9.92 23.78
CA ALA A 99 25.89 11.02 22.85
C ALA A 99 26.37 10.46 21.50
N SER A 100 25.84 10.98 20.39
CA SER A 100 25.97 10.29 19.09
C SER A 100 27.39 10.29 18.52
N ASP A 101 28.16 11.34 18.75
CA ASP A 101 29.54 11.44 18.27
C ASP A 101 30.52 10.72 19.21
N PHE A 102 30.30 10.79 20.53
CA PHE A 102 31.00 9.94 21.50
C PHE A 102 30.82 8.45 21.18
N TRP A 103 29.57 8.00 21.02
CA TRP A 103 29.24 6.62 20.65
C TRP A 103 29.90 6.19 19.34
N TYR A 104 29.89 7.06 18.31
CA TYR A 104 30.51 6.76 17.02
C TYR A 104 32.03 6.53 17.13
N LEU A 105 32.71 7.30 18.00
CA LEU A 105 34.16 7.25 18.19
C LEU A 105 34.63 6.17 19.17
N THR A 106 33.83 5.83 20.19
CA THR A 106 34.26 4.94 21.28
C THR A 106 33.54 3.58 21.32
N GLY A 107 32.24 3.53 21.00
CA GLY A 107 31.40 2.37 21.30
C GLY A 107 31.20 2.11 22.80
N PHE A 108 31.46 3.12 23.65
CA PHE A 108 31.37 3.02 25.12
C PHE A 108 29.97 3.43 25.60
N GLU A 109 29.23 2.55 26.28
CA GLU A 109 27.80 2.74 26.57
C GLU A 109 27.48 3.34 27.95
N GLU A 110 28.47 3.53 28.83
CA GLU A 110 28.23 4.02 30.20
C GLU A 110 28.15 5.57 30.25
N PRO A 111 27.38 6.15 31.20
CA PRO A 111 27.29 7.60 31.45
C PRO A 111 28.55 8.13 32.16
N GLU A 112 28.56 9.42 32.54
CA GLU A 112 29.61 10.01 33.40
C GLU A 112 31.03 9.73 32.88
N SER A 113 31.20 9.87 31.56
CA SER A 113 32.38 9.40 30.84
C SER A 113 32.81 10.38 29.75
N ALA A 114 34.11 10.44 29.47
CA ALA A 114 34.69 11.33 28.48
C ALA A 114 35.88 10.67 27.75
N VAL A 115 36.18 11.13 26.54
CA VAL A 115 37.37 10.73 25.80
C VAL A 115 38.12 11.96 25.33
N ILE A 116 39.44 11.94 25.57
CA ILE A 116 40.39 12.88 25.00
C ILE A 116 41.24 12.13 23.98
N LEU A 117 41.27 12.63 22.75
CA LEU A 117 42.13 12.11 21.68
C LEU A 117 43.14 13.20 21.30
N GLU A 118 44.38 12.98 21.66
CA GLU A 118 45.51 13.87 21.33
C GLU A 118 46.17 13.38 20.05
N LYS A 119 46.39 14.27 19.06
CA LYS A 119 47.11 13.91 17.84
C LYS A 119 48.60 13.71 18.16
N THR A 120 49.18 12.60 17.71
CA THR A 120 50.58 12.27 17.97
C THR A 120 51.26 11.72 16.72
N HIS A 121 52.59 11.85 16.64
CA HIS A 121 53.39 11.22 15.59
C HIS A 121 53.68 9.72 15.84
N SER A 122 52.89 9.06 16.70
CA SER A 122 52.99 7.62 16.93
C SER A 122 52.45 6.82 15.73
N SER A 123 52.80 5.53 15.63
CA SER A 123 52.22 4.63 14.61
C SER A 123 50.70 4.48 14.71
N LYS A 124 50.12 4.77 15.88
CA LYS A 124 48.66 4.82 16.11
C LYS A 124 48.02 6.10 15.57
N GLY A 125 48.79 7.20 15.49
CA GLY A 125 48.38 8.55 15.07
C GLY A 125 47.76 9.40 16.18
N TYR A 126 47.39 8.80 17.32
CA TYR A 126 46.76 9.48 18.44
C TYR A 126 47.05 8.78 19.77
N ARG A 127 46.99 9.55 20.87
CA ARG A 127 46.88 9.04 22.24
C ARG A 127 45.44 9.20 22.71
N MET A 128 44.89 8.18 23.34
CA MET A 128 43.51 8.13 23.83
C MET A 128 43.49 7.95 25.34
N THR A 129 42.98 8.97 26.04
CA THR A 129 42.67 8.92 27.47
C THR A 129 41.16 8.84 27.63
N LEU A 130 40.65 7.76 28.23
CA LEU A 130 39.22 7.59 28.52
C LEU A 130 38.97 7.76 30.02
N PHE A 131 37.96 8.54 30.35
CA PHE A 131 37.51 8.87 31.70
C PHE A 131 36.18 8.18 31.95
N SER A 132 36.04 7.50 33.09
CA SER A 132 34.81 6.81 33.52
C SER A 132 34.78 6.63 35.05
N SER A 133 33.71 6.06 35.60
CA SER A 133 33.62 5.67 37.02
C SER A 133 34.58 4.54 37.42
N GLY A 134 35.02 3.73 36.45
CA GLY A 134 36.03 2.68 36.62
C GLY A 134 35.63 1.46 37.45
N GLY A 135 34.35 1.31 37.80
CA GLY A 135 33.85 0.20 38.62
C GLY A 135 34.28 0.26 40.09
N THR A 136 34.25 1.46 40.68
CA THR A 136 34.71 1.70 42.05
C THR A 136 33.61 1.87 43.09
N ASP A 137 32.37 2.18 42.68
CA ASP A 137 31.22 2.35 43.57
C ASP A 137 30.35 1.09 43.66
N ALA A 138 30.69 0.23 44.62
CA ALA A 138 29.93 -1.00 44.91
C ALA A 138 28.46 -0.75 45.30
N SER A 139 28.10 0.45 45.79
CA SER A 139 26.71 0.79 46.12
C SER A 139 25.90 1.13 44.86
N LYS A 140 26.52 1.76 43.86
CA LYS A 140 25.88 2.03 42.56
C LYS A 140 25.77 0.75 41.73
N GLU A 141 26.82 -0.07 41.71
CA GLU A 141 26.84 -1.34 40.99
C GLU A 141 25.81 -2.37 41.49
N GLN A 142 25.39 -2.28 42.76
CA GLN A 142 24.30 -3.10 43.30
C GLN A 142 22.97 -2.91 42.55
N TRP A 143 22.70 -1.70 42.05
CA TRP A 143 21.42 -1.33 41.42
C TRP A 143 21.52 -1.18 39.91
N ASP A 144 22.61 -0.57 39.41
CA ASP A 144 22.84 -0.33 37.98
C ASP A 144 23.53 -1.53 37.28
N GLY A 145 24.13 -2.43 38.08
CA GLY A 145 25.04 -3.49 37.62
C GLY A 145 26.50 -3.05 37.61
N ALA A 146 27.42 -4.01 37.45
CA ALA A 146 28.85 -3.70 37.33
C ALA A 146 29.14 -2.68 36.20
N SER A 147 30.19 -1.89 36.38
CA SER A 147 30.70 -0.92 35.40
C SER A 147 31.97 -1.44 34.72
N THR A 148 32.44 -0.76 33.67
CA THR A 148 33.68 -1.16 32.99
C THR A 148 34.91 -0.74 33.82
N THR A 149 35.71 -1.71 34.23
CA THR A 149 36.95 -1.49 34.99
C THR A 149 38.02 -0.75 34.16
N PHE A 150 38.93 -0.01 34.80
CA PHE A 150 39.99 0.71 34.07
C PHE A 150 40.95 -0.20 33.28
N SER A 151 41.16 -1.45 33.72
CA SER A 151 41.93 -2.44 32.95
C SER A 151 41.17 -2.88 31.69
N ASP A 152 39.85 -3.04 31.78
CA ASP A 152 38.98 -3.35 30.65
C ASP A 152 38.83 -2.17 29.69
N VAL A 153 38.77 -0.92 30.17
CA VAL A 153 38.84 0.29 29.34
C VAL A 153 40.07 0.26 28.43
N ARG A 154 41.27 0.04 29.01
CA ARG A 154 42.52 -0.06 28.24
C ARG A 154 42.51 -1.26 27.28
N ARG A 155 42.04 -2.42 27.74
CA ARG A 155 42.11 -3.69 26.99
C ARG A 155 41.12 -3.81 25.84
N ILE A 156 39.88 -3.33 26.00
CA ILE A 156 38.78 -3.53 25.03
C ILE A 156 38.67 -2.35 24.05
N PHE A 157 38.73 -1.12 24.56
CA PHE A 157 38.56 0.10 23.78
C PHE A 157 39.87 0.63 23.22
N GLN A 158 40.99 0.00 23.58
CA GLN A 158 42.35 0.39 23.19
C GLN A 158 42.71 1.81 23.62
N ALA A 159 42.21 2.24 24.79
CA ALA A 159 42.65 3.46 25.44
C ALA A 159 44.08 3.28 25.95
N ASP A 160 44.94 4.26 25.69
CA ASP A 160 46.33 4.26 26.18
C ASP A 160 46.36 4.57 27.68
N GLU A 161 45.42 5.40 28.15
CA GLU A 161 45.20 5.69 29.56
C GLU A 161 43.70 5.64 29.93
N ALA A 162 43.43 5.21 31.17
CA ALA A 162 42.10 5.19 31.78
C ALA A 162 42.19 5.91 33.14
N ARG A 163 41.26 6.83 33.42
CA ARG A 163 41.24 7.71 34.61
C ARG A 163 39.83 7.82 35.19
N HIS A 164 39.70 8.29 36.44
CA HIS A 164 38.40 8.56 37.03
C HIS A 164 37.79 9.82 36.41
N ILE A 165 36.46 9.88 36.26
CA ILE A 165 35.80 11.05 35.65
C ILE A 165 36.05 12.35 36.42
N GLU A 166 36.23 12.27 37.74
CA GLU A 166 36.59 13.42 38.58
C GLU A 166 37.99 14.01 38.28
N ASP A 167 38.89 13.24 37.67
CA ASP A 167 40.20 13.74 37.22
C ASP A 167 40.09 14.65 35.98
N LEU A 168 38.97 14.59 35.25
CA LEU A 168 38.78 15.26 33.97
C LEU A 168 39.06 16.78 34.05
N PRO A 169 38.52 17.58 34.99
CA PRO A 169 38.78 19.02 35.02
C PRO A 169 40.23 19.38 35.33
N GLY A 170 40.96 18.52 36.05
CA GLY A 170 42.40 18.68 36.30
C GLY A 170 43.23 18.39 35.05
N HIS A 171 42.97 17.23 34.43
CA HIS A 171 43.67 16.79 33.24
C HIS A 171 43.39 17.68 32.03
N LEU A 172 42.13 18.09 31.82
CA LEU A 172 41.70 18.96 30.72
C LEU A 172 42.43 20.31 30.76
N ARG A 173 42.56 20.94 31.93
CA ARG A 173 43.31 22.21 32.08
C ARG A 173 44.79 22.08 31.74
N SER A 174 45.40 20.91 32.00
CA SER A 174 46.79 20.63 31.63
C SER A 174 46.95 20.38 30.13
N VAL A 175 46.09 19.54 29.54
CA VAL A 175 46.15 19.16 28.13
C VAL A 175 45.80 20.33 27.22
N LEU A 176 44.72 21.06 27.47
CA LEU A 176 44.25 22.11 26.56
C LEU A 176 45.22 23.30 26.39
N GLN A 177 46.15 23.49 27.32
CA GLN A 177 47.19 24.52 27.20
C GLN A 177 48.35 24.10 26.28
N GLN A 178 48.47 22.81 25.96
CA GLN A 178 49.57 22.25 25.15
C GLN A 178 49.27 22.25 23.65
N TYR A 179 48.00 22.34 23.25
CA TYR A 179 47.56 22.19 21.86
C TYR A 179 46.90 23.46 21.30
N SER A 180 47.35 23.88 20.12
CA SER A 180 46.81 25.05 19.38
C SER A 180 45.41 24.80 18.82
N ASN A 181 45.06 23.55 18.52
CA ASN A 181 43.82 23.19 17.82
C ASN A 181 42.90 22.33 18.71
N VAL A 182 42.09 22.98 19.53
CA VAL A 182 41.14 22.31 20.45
C VAL A 182 39.77 22.12 19.77
N TYR A 183 39.26 20.88 19.73
CA TYR A 183 37.95 20.52 19.18
C TYR A 183 37.02 19.95 20.27
N VAL A 184 35.93 20.65 20.58
CA VAL A 184 34.95 20.26 21.62
C VAL A 184 33.55 20.74 21.22
N ASP A 185 32.54 19.89 21.38
CA ASP A 185 31.13 20.30 21.31
C ASP A 185 30.65 20.81 22.67
N ALA A 186 31.09 22.01 23.04
CA ALA A 186 30.54 22.72 24.19
C ALA A 186 29.16 23.32 23.83
N PRO A 187 28.16 23.31 24.74
CA PRO A 187 26.91 24.02 24.51
C PRO A 187 27.18 25.53 24.34
N PRO A 188 26.41 26.24 23.49
CA PRO A 188 26.66 27.65 23.23
C PRO A 188 26.50 28.48 24.51
N VAL A 189 27.59 29.11 24.95
CA VAL A 189 27.59 30.02 26.10
C VAL A 189 26.64 31.18 25.80
N SER A 190 25.45 31.14 26.40
CA SER A 190 24.44 32.18 26.21
C SER A 190 24.99 33.53 26.69
N ALA A 191 25.17 34.47 25.76
CA ALA A 191 25.72 35.80 26.01
C ALA A 191 24.83 36.70 26.91
N ARG A 192 23.80 36.14 27.55
CA ARG A 192 22.71 36.86 28.24
C ARG A 192 22.93 37.06 29.75
N THR A 193 24.01 36.53 30.33
CA THR A 193 24.34 36.66 31.77
C THR A 193 25.43 37.69 32.10
N ARG A 194 25.84 38.54 31.15
CA ARG A 194 26.69 39.72 31.40
C ARG A 194 25.90 41.04 31.57
N ARG A 195 24.79 41.01 32.29
CA ARG A 195 24.19 42.22 32.89
C ARG A 195 23.76 41.91 34.32
N GLY A 196 24.24 42.72 35.26
CA GLY A 196 23.98 42.52 36.67
C GLY A 196 22.50 42.66 37.02
N SER A 197 21.99 41.72 37.81
CA SER A 197 20.76 41.87 38.57
C SER A 197 21.01 41.39 39.99
N LYS A 198 20.49 42.13 40.96
CA LYS A 198 20.62 41.82 42.39
C LYS A 198 19.98 40.47 42.72
N ALA A 199 20.46 39.85 43.79
CA ALA A 199 20.00 38.55 44.26
C ALA A 199 18.47 38.50 44.45
N ASN A 200 17.82 37.50 43.84
CA ASN A 200 16.48 37.04 44.23
C ASN A 200 16.22 35.59 43.76
N THR A 201 16.55 34.64 44.65
CA THR A 201 15.62 33.57 45.10
C THR A 201 14.83 32.73 44.08
N LYS A 202 15.36 32.45 42.88
CA LYS A 202 14.80 31.41 41.97
C LYS A 202 15.84 30.50 41.32
N THR A 203 16.58 29.72 42.13
CA THR A 203 17.38 28.58 41.62
C THR A 203 17.58 27.43 42.62
N LEU A 204 16.73 27.30 43.66
CA LEU A 204 16.82 26.16 44.62
C LEU A 204 16.71 24.79 43.93
N LEU A 205 15.94 24.72 42.83
CA LEU A 205 15.83 23.52 41.97
C LEU A 205 17.11 23.16 41.19
N LYS A 206 18.05 24.10 40.99
CA LYS A 206 19.36 23.82 40.34
C LYS A 206 20.43 23.35 41.35
N TYR A 207 20.11 23.32 42.65
CA TYR A 207 20.96 22.76 43.71
C TYR A 207 20.59 21.31 44.10
N LEU A 208 19.50 20.77 43.53
CA LEU A 208 19.02 19.40 43.77
C LEU A 208 19.33 18.43 42.63
N HIS A 209 19.98 18.89 41.57
CA HIS A 209 20.59 18.05 40.53
C HIS A 209 22.04 18.50 40.40
N GLY A 210 22.98 17.56 40.33
CA GLY A 210 24.42 17.84 40.25
C GLY A 210 24.78 18.75 39.06
N GLN A 211 25.94 19.41 39.15
CA GLN A 211 26.50 20.14 38.00
C GLN A 211 26.61 19.19 36.81
N SER A 212 26.07 19.57 35.65
CA SER A 212 26.21 18.77 34.44
C SER A 212 27.66 18.82 33.95
N ASP A 213 28.20 17.71 33.44
CA ASP A 213 29.58 17.60 32.94
C ASP A 213 29.97 18.72 31.95
N THR A 214 29.00 19.24 31.20
CA THR A 214 29.15 20.38 30.30
C THR A 214 29.45 21.72 30.98
N ASP A 215 28.97 21.96 32.21
CA ASP A 215 29.33 23.14 33.00
C ASP A 215 30.82 23.05 33.40
N LEU A 216 31.30 21.87 33.85
CA LEU A 216 32.71 21.62 34.23
C LEU A 216 33.69 21.78 33.05
N ILE A 217 33.32 21.32 31.85
CA ILE A 217 34.11 21.52 30.63
C ILE A 217 34.17 23.00 30.26
N THR A 218 33.06 23.72 30.37
CA THR A 218 32.98 25.16 30.05
C THR A 218 33.84 25.99 31.00
N GLU A 219 33.86 25.66 32.30
CA GLU A 219 34.76 26.28 33.27
C GLU A 219 36.24 25.94 32.98
N SER A 220 36.53 24.69 32.61
CA SER A 220 37.89 24.21 32.34
C SER A 220 38.49 24.72 31.02
N LEU A 221 37.67 25.10 30.03
CA LEU A 221 38.09 25.76 28.78
C LEU A 221 38.65 27.17 29.00
N GLY A 222 38.21 27.87 30.06
CA GLY A 222 38.75 29.17 30.47
C GLY A 222 38.65 30.26 29.39
N ARG A 223 39.79 30.61 28.76
CA ARG A 223 39.88 31.60 27.66
C ARG A 223 40.06 30.96 26.28
N ILE A 224 40.21 29.64 26.20
CA ILE A 224 40.43 28.92 24.95
C ILE A 224 39.12 28.94 24.15
N LYS A 225 39.22 29.21 22.84
CA LYS A 225 38.07 29.21 21.93
C LYS A 225 38.06 27.89 21.16
N PRO A 226 37.33 26.85 21.61
CA PRO A 226 37.30 25.56 20.92
C PRO A 226 36.62 25.68 19.55
N LYS A 227 37.04 24.82 18.63
CA LYS A 227 36.35 24.55 17.37
C LYS A 227 35.25 23.50 17.61
N PRO A 228 34.11 23.57 16.91
CA PRO A 228 33.07 22.54 17.02
C PRO A 228 33.59 21.20 16.47
N LEU A 229 33.27 20.11 17.15
CA LEU A 229 33.68 18.75 16.77
C LEU A 229 32.63 18.08 15.87
N ALA A 230 31.35 18.35 16.12
CA ALA A 230 30.23 17.74 15.40
C ALA A 230 30.31 17.86 13.86
N PRO A 231 30.79 18.96 13.23
CA PRO A 231 30.95 19.01 11.77
C PRO A 231 31.99 18.02 11.24
N GLU A 232 33.09 17.82 11.95
CA GLU A 232 34.16 16.90 11.54
C GLU A 232 33.73 15.45 11.69
N VAL A 233 33.07 15.10 12.80
CA VAL A 233 32.50 13.76 12.98
C VAL A 233 31.32 13.51 12.01
N SER A 234 30.55 14.54 11.68
CA SER A 234 29.46 14.45 10.69
C SER A 234 29.96 14.13 9.28
N ARG A 235 31.14 14.66 8.87
CA ARG A 235 31.78 14.28 7.59
C ARG A 235 32.10 12.79 7.54
N LEU A 236 32.66 12.24 8.62
CA LEU A 236 32.94 10.80 8.72
C LEU A 236 31.65 9.97 8.69
N ARG A 237 30.61 10.42 9.40
CA ARG A 237 29.31 9.76 9.47
C ARG A 237 28.50 9.85 8.17
N ALA A 238 28.87 10.71 7.21
CA ALA A 238 28.21 10.81 5.91
C ALA A 238 28.45 9.58 5.02
N ILE A 239 29.65 8.99 5.07
CA ILE A 239 30.02 7.81 4.28
C ILE A 239 30.00 6.56 5.17
N LYS A 240 29.06 5.66 4.92
CA LYS A 240 28.82 4.47 5.75
C LYS A 240 29.82 3.35 5.49
N SER A 241 30.50 2.89 6.54
CA SER A 241 31.34 1.69 6.45
C SER A 241 30.49 0.43 6.17
N LEU A 242 31.11 -0.65 5.70
CA LEU A 242 30.41 -1.92 5.44
C LEU A 242 29.72 -2.46 6.70
N SER A 243 30.30 -2.23 7.88
CA SER A 243 29.72 -2.58 9.18
C SER A 243 28.45 -1.77 9.46
N GLU A 244 28.49 -0.43 9.28
CA GLU A 244 27.30 0.42 9.39
C GLU A 244 26.20 0.00 8.40
N GLN A 245 26.55 -0.26 7.14
CA GLN A 245 25.59 -0.68 6.11
C GLN A 245 24.88 -1.99 6.45
N ARG A 246 25.61 -2.99 7.01
CA ARG A 246 25.01 -4.26 7.47
C ARG A 246 24.03 -4.03 8.62
N ILE A 247 24.38 -3.19 9.59
CA ILE A 247 23.52 -2.86 10.73
C ILE A 247 22.26 -2.11 10.27
N MET A 248 22.41 -1.15 9.34
CA MET A 248 21.29 -0.41 8.77
C MET A 248 20.33 -1.32 7.99
N ARG A 249 20.85 -2.28 7.20
CA ARG A 249 20.02 -3.30 6.54
C ARG A 249 19.28 -4.17 7.55
N LYS A 250 19.97 -4.71 8.57
CA LYS A 250 19.32 -5.51 9.64
C LYS A 250 18.22 -4.72 10.36
N ALA A 251 18.43 -3.44 10.63
CA ALA A 251 17.42 -2.57 11.24
C ALA A 251 16.20 -2.36 10.32
N ALA A 252 16.42 -2.21 9.00
CA ALA A 252 15.34 -2.17 8.01
C ALA A 252 14.58 -3.50 7.92
N ASP A 253 15.27 -4.65 7.92
CA ASP A 253 14.68 -5.99 7.87
C ASP A 253 13.81 -6.30 9.10
N ILE A 254 14.24 -5.85 10.28
CA ILE A 254 13.44 -5.92 11.52
C ILE A 254 12.21 -5.00 11.40
N SER A 255 12.42 -3.74 11.02
CA SER A 255 11.34 -2.74 10.90
C SER A 255 10.28 -3.17 9.88
N GLY A 256 10.67 -3.71 8.73
CA GLY A 256 9.76 -4.19 7.69
C GLY A 256 8.93 -5.40 8.15
N ARG A 257 9.57 -6.37 8.82
CA ARG A 257 8.85 -7.53 9.39
C ARG A 257 7.92 -7.13 10.54
N ALA A 258 8.32 -6.17 11.38
CA ALA A 258 7.48 -5.62 12.44
C ALA A 258 6.25 -4.88 11.87
N HIS A 259 6.41 -4.08 10.81
CA HIS A 259 5.27 -3.46 10.10
C HIS A 259 4.33 -4.54 9.53
N ALA A 260 4.84 -5.49 8.75
CA ALA A 260 4.02 -6.53 8.13
C ALA A 260 3.24 -7.38 9.16
N LYS A 261 3.85 -7.69 10.33
CA LYS A 261 3.17 -8.38 11.43
C LYS A 261 2.13 -7.49 12.11
N THR A 262 2.40 -6.20 12.31
CA THR A 262 1.45 -5.26 12.93
C THR A 262 0.26 -4.97 12.03
N MET A 263 0.46 -4.87 10.71
CA MET A 263 -0.63 -4.78 9.74
C MET A 263 -1.53 -6.01 9.80
N ARG A 264 -0.98 -7.23 9.88
CA ARG A 264 -1.76 -8.47 10.04
C ARG A 264 -2.44 -8.61 11.41
N PHE A 265 -1.89 -7.99 12.45
CA PHE A 265 -2.51 -7.91 13.78
C PHE A 265 -3.66 -6.88 13.84
N THR A 266 -3.71 -5.94 12.88
CA THR A 266 -4.72 -4.88 12.85
C THR A 266 -6.10 -5.46 12.55
N ARG A 267 -7.09 -5.08 13.37
CA ARG A 267 -8.50 -5.44 13.21
C ARG A 267 -9.39 -4.33 13.75
N HIS A 268 -10.65 -4.29 13.29
CA HIS A 268 -11.63 -3.31 13.74
C HIS A 268 -11.77 -3.32 15.28
N GLY A 269 -11.84 -2.13 15.89
CA GLY A 269 -11.95 -1.95 17.34
C GLY A 269 -10.64 -2.01 18.14
N LEU A 270 -9.47 -2.19 17.50
CA LEU A 270 -8.18 -1.96 18.19
C LEU A 270 -7.88 -0.45 18.32
N SER A 271 -7.19 -0.08 19.40
CA SER A 271 -6.66 1.28 19.57
C SER A 271 -5.31 1.44 18.87
N GLU A 272 -4.99 2.67 18.48
CA GLU A 272 -3.68 3.06 17.92
C GLU A 272 -2.53 2.65 18.85
N GLY A 273 -2.71 2.82 20.17
CA GLY A 273 -1.74 2.41 21.18
C GLY A 273 -1.48 0.90 21.18
N ALA A 274 -2.48 0.06 20.87
CA ALA A 274 -2.27 -1.39 20.76
C ALA A 274 -1.40 -1.74 19.55
N LEU A 275 -1.59 -1.06 18.42
CA LEU A 275 -0.77 -1.24 17.21
C LEU A 275 0.67 -0.72 17.43
N ALA A 276 0.82 0.45 18.05
CA ALA A 276 2.13 1.01 18.39
C ALA A 276 2.93 0.09 19.34
N THR A 277 2.25 -0.45 20.36
CA THR A 277 2.85 -1.41 21.30
C THR A 277 3.22 -2.73 20.61
N HIS A 278 2.37 -3.25 19.72
CA HIS A 278 2.66 -4.46 18.95
C HIS A 278 3.87 -4.27 18.02
N PHE A 279 4.00 -3.11 17.39
CA PHE A 279 5.16 -2.77 16.56
C PHE A 279 6.46 -2.71 17.37
N ASP A 280 6.46 -2.03 18.52
CA ASP A 280 7.64 -1.92 19.40
C ASP A 280 8.04 -3.28 20.00
N TYR A 281 7.05 -4.09 20.40
CA TYR A 281 7.24 -5.48 20.82
C TYR A 281 7.93 -6.30 19.73
N MET A 282 7.46 -6.22 18.47
CA MET A 282 8.05 -6.98 17.38
C MET A 282 9.48 -6.54 17.05
N CYS A 283 9.77 -5.24 17.07
CA CYS A 283 11.12 -4.71 16.90
C CYS A 283 12.05 -5.20 18.02
N SER A 284 11.59 -5.13 19.27
CA SER A 284 12.36 -5.55 20.45
C SER A 284 12.64 -7.06 20.45
N LEU A 285 11.64 -7.88 20.14
CA LEU A 285 11.75 -9.35 20.07
C LEU A 285 12.80 -9.81 19.05
N GLU A 286 12.96 -9.07 17.95
CA GLU A 286 13.93 -9.37 16.89
C GLU A 286 15.30 -8.72 17.11
N GLY A 287 15.53 -8.13 18.30
CA GLY A 287 16.84 -7.64 18.74
C GLY A 287 17.15 -6.18 18.39
N ALA A 288 16.14 -5.34 18.11
CA ALA A 288 16.36 -3.90 18.04
C ALA A 288 16.58 -3.31 19.43
N GLN A 289 17.68 -2.58 19.64
CA GLN A 289 18.04 -1.97 20.93
C GLN A 289 17.03 -0.88 21.37
N ARG A 290 16.45 -0.17 20.40
CA ARG A 290 15.44 0.89 20.56
C ARG A 290 14.85 1.28 19.19
N LEU A 291 13.68 1.90 19.19
CA LEU A 291 13.17 2.59 18.00
C LEU A 291 14.00 3.86 17.70
N ALA A 292 14.19 4.15 16.42
CA ALA A 292 14.89 5.35 15.96
C ALA A 292 14.03 6.62 16.11
N TYR A 293 12.72 6.47 15.87
CA TYR A 293 11.67 7.48 15.98
C TYR A 293 10.48 6.90 16.74
N VAL A 294 9.62 7.77 17.29
CA VAL A 294 8.33 7.34 17.85
C VAL A 294 7.44 6.88 16.68
N PRO A 295 6.81 5.69 16.75
CA PRO A 295 5.95 5.21 15.67
C PRO A 295 4.70 6.07 15.61
N VAL A 296 4.45 6.68 14.44
CA VAL A 296 3.19 7.39 14.18
C VAL A 296 2.15 6.36 13.78
N VAL A 297 1.14 6.18 14.61
CA VAL A 297 -0.04 5.38 14.31
C VAL A 297 -1.23 6.33 14.35
N ALA A 298 -2.03 6.33 13.28
CA ALA A 298 -3.22 7.18 13.16
C ALA A 298 -4.40 6.35 12.65
N SER A 299 -5.59 6.69 13.12
CA SER A 299 -6.86 6.07 12.76
C SER A 299 -7.96 7.12 12.60
N GLY A 300 -9.10 6.72 12.04
CA GLY A 300 -10.23 7.61 11.78
C GLY A 300 -10.16 8.34 10.43
N PRO A 301 -11.14 9.21 10.13
CA PRO A 301 -11.40 9.71 8.78
C PRO A 301 -10.33 10.65 8.20
N ASN A 302 -9.40 11.12 9.03
CA ASN A 302 -8.28 11.99 8.61
C ASN A 302 -6.92 11.29 8.71
N ALA A 303 -6.88 9.99 9.01
CA ALA A 303 -5.64 9.22 9.05
C ALA A 303 -5.14 8.97 7.63
N LEU A 304 -4.04 9.65 7.27
CA LEU A 304 -3.27 9.57 6.02
C LEU A 304 -4.03 8.97 4.82
N ILE A 305 -5.05 9.69 4.37
CA ILE A 305 -5.70 9.42 3.08
C ILE A 305 -4.66 9.69 2.00
N ALA A 306 -4.50 8.75 1.07
CA ALA A 306 -3.75 9.02 -0.15
C ALA A 306 -4.55 10.01 -1.02
N GLU A 307 -4.20 11.29 -0.94
CA GLU A 307 -4.85 12.36 -1.68
C GLU A 307 -4.33 12.39 -3.12
N LEU A 308 -5.20 12.12 -4.09
CA LEU A 308 -4.91 12.41 -5.49
C LEU A 308 -5.16 13.89 -5.76
N ARG A 309 -4.14 14.58 -6.27
CA ARG A 309 -4.15 16.01 -6.62
C ARG A 309 -4.12 16.17 -8.14
N GLU A 310 -4.68 17.27 -8.64
CA GLU A 310 -4.71 17.62 -10.08
C GLU A 310 -5.21 16.46 -10.97
N VAL A 311 -6.33 15.84 -10.57
CA VAL A 311 -6.84 14.59 -11.16
C VAL A 311 -7.49 14.82 -12.54
N PRO A 312 -6.87 14.45 -13.67
CA PRO A 312 -7.56 14.49 -14.96
C PRO A 312 -8.69 13.46 -15.02
N VAL A 313 -9.79 13.84 -15.68
CA VAL A 313 -10.94 12.97 -15.96
C VAL A 313 -11.26 13.07 -17.45
N ALA A 314 -11.07 11.98 -18.18
CA ALA A 314 -11.51 11.88 -19.56
C ALA A 314 -12.99 11.49 -19.59
N TYR A 315 -13.81 12.24 -20.30
CA TYR A 315 -15.22 11.96 -20.50
C TYR A 315 -15.66 12.39 -21.89
N LYS A 316 -16.76 11.80 -22.38
CA LYS A 316 -17.39 12.15 -23.65
C LYS A 316 -18.90 12.26 -23.42
N THR A 317 -19.53 13.13 -24.20
CA THR A 317 -20.96 13.43 -24.11
C THR A 317 -21.60 13.49 -25.48
N TRP A 318 -22.89 13.14 -25.53
CA TRP A 318 -23.71 13.21 -26.74
C TRP A 318 -25.07 13.82 -26.39
N GLY A 319 -25.65 14.57 -27.31
CA GLY A 319 -26.92 15.24 -27.09
C GLY A 319 -26.80 16.52 -26.26
N THR A 320 -27.93 17.00 -25.74
CA THR A 320 -28.01 18.27 -25.01
C THR A 320 -28.84 18.13 -23.73
N LEU A 321 -28.44 18.89 -22.70
CA LEU A 321 -29.22 19.02 -21.47
C LEU A 321 -30.52 19.79 -21.75
N ASN A 322 -31.64 19.27 -21.24
CA ASN A 322 -32.91 20.00 -21.22
C ASN A 322 -32.88 21.14 -20.17
N GLU A 323 -33.87 22.03 -20.19
CA GLU A 323 -33.95 23.18 -19.25
C GLU A 323 -33.97 22.73 -17.77
N ALA A 324 -34.66 21.64 -17.47
CA ALA A 324 -34.71 21.04 -16.14
C ALA A 324 -33.39 20.36 -15.70
N ARG A 325 -32.50 20.08 -16.66
CA ARG A 325 -31.22 19.36 -16.53
C ARG A 325 -31.38 18.01 -15.84
N ASP A 326 -32.41 17.27 -16.26
CA ASP A 326 -32.84 15.99 -15.69
C ASP A 326 -32.96 14.85 -16.73
N ASN A 327 -32.67 15.13 -18.00
CA ASN A 327 -32.61 14.16 -19.10
C ASN A 327 -31.25 13.45 -19.24
N VAL A 328 -30.48 13.33 -18.16
CA VAL A 328 -29.12 12.73 -18.22
C VAL A 328 -29.20 11.20 -18.22
N MET A 329 -28.45 10.59 -19.13
CA MET A 329 -28.21 9.14 -19.20
C MET A 329 -26.73 8.89 -18.94
N ILE A 330 -26.40 8.20 -17.85
CA ILE A 330 -25.01 7.84 -17.54
C ILE A 330 -24.72 6.45 -18.08
N ILE A 331 -23.67 6.34 -18.89
CA ILE A 331 -23.14 5.06 -19.38
C ILE A 331 -21.84 4.73 -18.65
N CYS A 332 -21.85 3.64 -17.89
CA CYS A 332 -20.71 3.12 -17.15
C CYS A 332 -20.01 2.04 -17.97
N HIS A 333 -18.75 2.26 -18.33
CA HIS A 333 -18.00 1.36 -19.21
C HIS A 333 -17.43 0.11 -18.50
N ALA A 334 -17.19 -0.96 -19.26
CA ALA A 334 -16.62 -2.21 -18.75
C ALA A 334 -15.09 -2.14 -18.54
N PHE A 335 -14.54 -3.14 -17.84
CA PHE A 335 -13.15 -3.20 -17.34
C PHE A 335 -12.08 -2.69 -18.31
N THR A 336 -12.07 -3.16 -19.55
CA THR A 336 -11.02 -2.82 -20.53
C THR A 336 -11.42 -1.74 -21.55
N SER A 337 -12.57 -1.10 -21.34
CA SER A 337 -13.15 -0.09 -22.25
C SER A 337 -12.78 1.36 -21.91
N SER A 338 -13.20 2.29 -22.76
CA SER A 338 -12.94 3.73 -22.67
C SER A 338 -14.23 4.55 -22.42
N ALA A 339 -14.10 5.87 -22.27
CA ALA A 339 -15.22 6.82 -22.23
C ALA A 339 -15.95 6.99 -23.59
N ASP A 340 -15.46 6.40 -24.68
CA ASP A 340 -16.11 6.50 -25.97
C ASP A 340 -17.06 5.32 -26.17
N ASP A 341 -18.33 5.49 -25.79
CA ASP A 341 -19.35 4.43 -25.87
C ASP A 341 -19.62 3.98 -27.31
N SER A 342 -19.39 4.85 -28.30
CA SER A 342 -19.59 4.54 -29.71
C SER A 342 -18.64 3.45 -30.22
N ASP A 343 -17.46 3.27 -29.62
CA ASP A 343 -16.50 2.22 -29.98
C ASP A 343 -16.97 0.81 -29.56
N TRP A 344 -17.76 0.68 -28.49
CA TRP A 344 -18.13 -0.62 -27.91
C TRP A 344 -19.63 -0.92 -27.91
N TRP A 345 -20.47 0.11 -27.92
CA TRP A 345 -21.93 0.09 -27.90
C TRP A 345 -22.54 0.94 -29.04
N GLY A 346 -21.77 1.30 -30.07
CA GLY A 346 -22.21 2.06 -31.25
C GLY A 346 -23.56 1.60 -31.87
N PRO A 347 -23.85 0.30 -32.02
CA PRO A 347 -25.15 -0.16 -32.50
C PRO A 347 -26.36 0.27 -31.64
N LEU A 348 -26.17 0.56 -30.35
CA LEU A 348 -27.19 1.10 -29.43
C LEU A 348 -27.32 2.64 -29.48
N MET A 349 -26.34 3.33 -30.09
CA MET A 349 -26.31 4.79 -30.24
C MET A 349 -27.06 5.25 -31.50
N GLY A 350 -27.89 6.28 -31.36
CA GLY A 350 -28.48 7.03 -32.48
C GLY A 350 -30.01 7.20 -32.45
N SER A 351 -30.55 7.79 -33.52
CA SER A 351 -31.98 8.05 -33.70
C SER A 351 -32.81 6.79 -33.50
N GLY A 352 -33.78 6.83 -32.58
CA GLY A 352 -34.74 5.74 -32.40
C GLY A 352 -34.20 4.51 -31.69
N LYS A 353 -32.94 4.53 -31.22
CA LYS A 353 -32.30 3.46 -30.45
C LYS A 353 -32.30 3.78 -28.95
N ALA A 354 -31.80 2.85 -28.14
CA ALA A 354 -31.70 2.96 -26.68
C ALA A 354 -30.99 4.25 -26.23
N PHE A 355 -29.88 4.60 -26.87
CA PHE A 355 -29.08 5.78 -26.54
C PHE A 355 -29.31 6.86 -27.62
N ASP A 356 -30.47 7.50 -27.57
CA ASP A 356 -30.88 8.56 -28.51
C ASP A 356 -30.44 9.95 -28.00
N PRO A 357 -29.40 10.58 -28.58
CA PRO A 357 -28.87 11.86 -28.11
C PRO A 357 -29.83 13.05 -28.33
N ARG A 358 -30.96 12.85 -29.03
CA ARG A 358 -32.01 13.88 -29.15
C ARG A 358 -32.94 13.89 -27.94
N ARG A 359 -32.98 12.80 -27.16
CA ARG A 359 -33.80 12.66 -25.95
C ARG A 359 -32.97 12.88 -24.69
N TYR A 360 -31.80 12.25 -24.64
CA TYR A 360 -30.95 12.22 -23.46
C TYR A 360 -29.65 12.97 -23.69
N PHE A 361 -29.19 13.66 -22.64
CA PHE A 361 -27.77 14.02 -22.53
C PHE A 361 -27.02 12.78 -22.06
N VAL A 362 -26.40 12.08 -23.01
CA VAL A 362 -25.62 10.87 -22.73
C VAL A 362 -24.24 11.28 -22.23
N PHE A 363 -23.81 10.71 -21.11
CA PHE A 363 -22.52 10.98 -20.47
C PHE A 363 -21.80 9.67 -20.17
N CYS A 364 -20.58 9.51 -20.69
CA CYS A 364 -19.68 8.43 -20.33
C CYS A 364 -18.34 9.01 -19.87
N ALA A 365 -17.85 8.56 -18.71
CA ALA A 365 -16.57 9.01 -18.16
C ALA A 365 -15.67 7.81 -17.85
N ASN A 366 -14.37 7.99 -18.11
CA ASN A 366 -13.38 6.95 -17.93
C ASN A 366 -12.98 6.83 -16.44
N VAL A 367 -12.77 5.61 -15.96
CA VAL A 367 -12.47 5.31 -14.55
C VAL A 367 -11.03 5.64 -14.13
N LEU A 368 -10.79 5.83 -12.82
CA LEU A 368 -9.44 5.95 -12.28
C LEU A 368 -8.63 4.66 -12.54
N GLY A 369 -7.35 4.82 -12.82
CA GLY A 369 -6.47 3.69 -13.14
C GLY A 369 -6.62 3.14 -14.55
N SER A 370 -7.46 3.74 -15.40
CA SER A 370 -7.56 3.40 -16.82
C SER A 370 -6.49 4.12 -17.65
N PRO A 371 -5.93 3.48 -18.70
CA PRO A 371 -4.96 4.14 -19.56
C PRO A 371 -5.57 5.24 -20.45
N TYR A 372 -6.90 5.28 -20.60
CA TYR A 372 -7.58 6.16 -21.55
C TYR A 372 -7.85 7.60 -21.01
N GLY A 373 -6.83 8.23 -20.41
CA GLY A 373 -6.82 9.68 -20.10
C GLY A 373 -7.33 10.14 -18.72
N THR A 374 -8.04 9.32 -17.96
CA THR A 374 -8.31 9.60 -16.53
C THR A 374 -7.08 9.24 -15.69
N ALA A 375 -6.88 9.90 -14.54
CA ALA A 375 -5.73 9.69 -13.67
C ALA A 375 -5.50 8.20 -13.34
N SER A 376 -4.26 7.75 -13.50
CA SER A 376 -3.91 6.32 -13.54
C SER A 376 -2.42 6.06 -13.30
N PRO A 377 -1.98 4.79 -13.17
CA PRO A 377 -0.56 4.44 -13.12
C PRO A 377 0.34 5.06 -14.19
N ILE A 378 -0.19 5.36 -15.38
CA ILE A 378 0.60 6.02 -16.45
C ILE A 378 0.56 7.55 -16.43
N SER A 379 -0.25 8.15 -15.54
CA SER A 379 -0.31 9.61 -15.37
C SER A 379 0.88 10.14 -14.57
N ILE A 380 1.19 11.43 -14.73
CA ILE A 380 2.27 12.11 -14.01
C ILE A 380 1.79 12.48 -12.60
N ASN A 381 2.57 12.10 -11.60
CA ASN A 381 2.39 12.50 -10.21
C ASN A 381 2.90 13.96 -10.02
N PRO A 382 2.03 14.91 -9.63
CA PRO A 382 2.39 16.32 -9.51
C PRO A 382 3.45 16.59 -8.43
N ASP A 383 3.50 15.78 -7.36
CA ASP A 383 4.45 15.95 -6.26
C ASP A 383 5.90 15.54 -6.64
N THR A 384 6.06 14.71 -7.67
CA THR A 384 7.37 14.12 -8.05
C THR A 384 7.81 14.45 -9.48
N GLY A 385 6.91 14.92 -10.35
CA GLY A 385 7.17 15.14 -11.77
C GLY A 385 7.42 13.86 -12.57
N LYS A 386 7.09 12.69 -12.03
CA LYS A 386 7.30 11.37 -12.65
C LYS A 386 5.98 10.62 -12.80
N ILE A 387 5.94 9.63 -13.69
CA ILE A 387 4.81 8.70 -13.81
C ILE A 387 4.60 7.96 -12.49
N TYR A 388 3.35 7.80 -12.04
CA TYR A 388 3.02 7.11 -10.78
C TYR A 388 3.50 5.65 -10.75
N GLY A 389 3.34 4.91 -11.85
CA GLY A 389 3.66 3.48 -11.93
C GLY A 389 2.95 2.66 -10.84
N PRO A 390 3.66 1.81 -10.09
CA PRO A 390 3.07 1.01 -9.03
C PRO A 390 2.71 1.82 -7.77
N ASP A 391 3.16 3.07 -7.66
CA ASP A 391 2.88 3.97 -6.53
C ASP A 391 1.55 4.72 -6.69
N PHE A 392 0.76 4.41 -7.74
CA PHE A 392 -0.59 4.95 -7.87
C PHE A 392 -1.49 4.46 -6.72
N PRO A 393 -2.15 5.35 -5.96
CA PRO A 393 -2.97 4.97 -4.81
C PRO A 393 -4.08 3.97 -5.16
N PRO A 394 -4.35 2.94 -4.32
CA PRO A 394 -5.47 2.02 -4.54
C PRO A 394 -6.81 2.76 -4.50
N THR A 395 -7.69 2.44 -5.44
CA THR A 395 -9.04 3.06 -5.58
C THR A 395 -10.10 1.98 -5.73
N SER A 396 -11.29 2.19 -5.17
CA SER A 396 -12.46 1.32 -5.30
C SER A 396 -13.45 1.80 -6.38
N ILE A 397 -14.45 0.97 -6.73
CA ILE A 397 -15.53 1.35 -7.64
C ILE A 397 -16.26 2.62 -7.13
N ARG A 398 -16.43 2.73 -5.81
CA ARG A 398 -17.07 3.90 -5.17
C ARG A 398 -16.31 5.20 -5.43
N ASP A 399 -14.98 5.15 -5.51
CA ASP A 399 -14.14 6.33 -5.75
C ASP A 399 -14.29 6.87 -7.19
N ASP A 400 -14.50 5.97 -8.16
CA ASP A 400 -14.84 6.33 -9.54
C ASP A 400 -16.25 6.91 -9.64
N SER A 401 -17.24 6.06 -9.35
CA SER A 401 -18.58 6.20 -9.91
C SER A 401 -19.48 7.08 -9.08
N VAL A 402 -19.09 7.47 -7.87
CA VAL A 402 -20.05 8.13 -6.96
C VAL A 402 -19.46 9.06 -5.92
N CYS A 403 -18.40 8.64 -5.22
CA CYS A 403 -18.00 9.31 -3.98
C CYS A 403 -17.28 10.65 -4.20
N ARG A 404 -16.70 10.88 -5.39
CA ARG A 404 -16.20 12.21 -5.83
C ARG A 404 -16.21 12.39 -7.35
N LEU A 405 -15.53 11.54 -8.12
CA LEU A 405 -14.95 11.99 -9.39
C LEU A 405 -15.97 12.27 -10.51
N HIS A 406 -16.73 11.26 -10.95
CA HIS A 406 -17.69 11.45 -12.05
C HIS A 406 -18.83 12.41 -11.66
N LYS A 407 -19.25 12.40 -10.39
CA LYS A 407 -20.26 13.33 -9.86
C LYS A 407 -19.78 14.79 -9.89
N LEU A 408 -18.51 15.07 -9.55
CA LEU A 408 -17.93 16.42 -9.66
C LEU A 408 -17.91 16.94 -11.11
N VAL A 409 -17.69 16.06 -12.10
CA VAL A 409 -17.79 16.43 -13.52
C VAL A 409 -19.23 16.78 -13.88
N LEU A 410 -20.21 15.98 -13.48
CA LEU A 410 -21.63 16.27 -13.71
C LEU A 410 -22.10 17.55 -13.00
N ASP A 411 -21.59 17.84 -11.80
CA ASP A 411 -21.86 19.08 -11.07
C ASP A 411 -21.23 20.30 -11.77
N HIS A 412 -20.04 20.14 -12.36
CA HIS A 412 -19.42 21.19 -13.16
C HIS A 412 -20.18 21.44 -14.49
N LEU A 413 -20.70 20.39 -15.11
CA LEU A 413 -21.65 20.48 -16.24
C LEU A 413 -23.03 21.00 -15.80
N GLY A 414 -23.27 21.10 -14.49
CA GLY A 414 -24.47 21.68 -13.88
C GLY A 414 -25.71 20.79 -13.98
N VAL A 415 -25.55 19.47 -13.91
CA VAL A 415 -26.64 18.48 -13.93
C VAL A 415 -27.43 18.48 -12.61
N ASN A 416 -28.75 18.51 -12.70
CA ASN A 416 -29.62 18.52 -11.51
C ASN A 416 -29.98 17.10 -11.05
N SER A 417 -30.30 16.20 -11.99
CA SER A 417 -30.55 14.79 -11.71
C SER A 417 -30.33 13.92 -12.95
N VAL A 418 -30.29 12.61 -12.75
CA VAL A 418 -30.00 11.59 -13.75
C VAL A 418 -31.25 10.76 -13.97
N ALA A 419 -31.72 10.69 -15.22
CA ALA A 419 -32.85 9.86 -15.59
C ALA A 419 -32.49 8.38 -15.39
N VAL A 420 -31.39 7.92 -15.98
CA VAL A 420 -31.01 6.50 -15.93
C VAL A 420 -29.50 6.31 -15.91
N VAL A 421 -29.04 5.30 -15.17
CA VAL A 421 -27.66 4.82 -15.16
C VAL A 421 -27.60 3.41 -15.74
N ILE A 422 -26.76 3.20 -16.76
CA ILE A 422 -26.71 1.98 -17.57
C ILE A 422 -25.27 1.48 -17.63
N GLY A 423 -25.03 0.17 -17.52
CA GLY A 423 -23.67 -0.36 -17.58
C GLY A 423 -23.58 -1.88 -17.49
N GLY A 424 -22.65 -2.46 -18.25
CA GLY A 424 -22.35 -3.89 -18.26
C GLY A 424 -21.07 -4.24 -17.50
N SER A 425 -20.98 -5.46 -16.95
CA SER A 425 -19.75 -5.95 -16.28
C SER A 425 -19.34 -5.03 -15.11
N MET A 426 -18.06 -4.62 -15.03
CA MET A 426 -17.59 -3.55 -14.13
C MET A 426 -18.48 -2.30 -14.16
N GLY A 427 -18.98 -1.90 -15.33
CA GLY A 427 -19.89 -0.77 -15.45
C GLY A 427 -21.20 -1.00 -14.71
N GLY A 428 -21.69 -2.24 -14.68
CA GLY A 428 -22.84 -2.64 -13.87
C GLY A 428 -22.59 -2.58 -12.37
N MET A 429 -21.35 -2.76 -11.90
CA MET A 429 -20.96 -2.53 -10.50
C MET A 429 -21.08 -1.05 -10.14
N ALA A 430 -20.60 -0.17 -11.03
CA ALA A 430 -20.75 1.28 -10.89
C ALA A 430 -22.22 1.72 -10.90
N VAL A 431 -23.08 1.13 -11.76
CA VAL A 431 -24.53 1.38 -11.81
C VAL A 431 -25.21 1.16 -10.46
N LEU A 432 -24.83 0.10 -9.73
CA LEU A 432 -25.38 -0.21 -8.41
C LEU A 432 -24.90 0.77 -7.34
N GLU A 433 -23.65 1.24 -7.43
CA GLU A 433 -23.09 2.19 -6.47
C GLU A 433 -23.62 3.62 -6.69
N TRP A 434 -23.92 4.05 -7.92
CA TRP A 434 -24.41 5.41 -8.25
C TRP A 434 -25.52 5.95 -7.33
N PRO A 435 -26.64 5.26 -7.10
CA PRO A 435 -27.67 5.71 -6.16
C PRO A 435 -27.26 5.56 -4.68
N LEU A 436 -26.27 4.73 -4.35
CA LEU A 436 -25.84 4.46 -2.97
C LEU A 436 -24.82 5.46 -2.39
N CYS A 437 -24.23 6.35 -3.21
CA CYS A 437 -23.43 7.47 -2.71
C CYS A 437 -23.80 8.85 -3.31
N THR A 438 -24.88 8.96 -4.09
CA THR A 438 -25.50 10.26 -4.40
C THR A 438 -26.66 10.56 -3.44
N ALA A 439 -27.24 11.75 -3.54
CA ALA A 439 -28.44 12.09 -2.78
C ALA A 439 -29.63 11.20 -3.20
N PRO A 440 -30.56 10.86 -2.28
CA PRO A 440 -31.76 10.11 -2.62
C PRO A 440 -32.50 10.72 -3.82
N ASN A 441 -32.95 9.87 -4.74
CA ASN A 441 -33.59 10.23 -6.01
C ASN A 441 -32.73 11.03 -7.02
N TYR A 442 -31.41 11.18 -6.81
CA TYR A 442 -30.54 11.81 -7.82
C TYR A 442 -30.45 10.96 -9.10
N ALA A 443 -30.32 9.64 -8.97
CA ALA A 443 -30.49 8.69 -10.08
C ALA A 443 -31.89 8.06 -9.99
N LYS A 444 -32.76 8.35 -10.98
CA LYS A 444 -34.17 7.92 -10.95
C LYS A 444 -34.33 6.42 -11.21
N HIS A 445 -33.63 5.87 -12.20
CA HIS A 445 -33.65 4.45 -12.54
C HIS A 445 -32.24 3.89 -12.82
N ILE A 446 -32.08 2.57 -12.72
CA ILE A 446 -30.83 1.86 -12.99
C ILE A 446 -31.04 0.64 -13.89
N ILE A 447 -30.07 0.37 -14.76
CA ILE A 447 -30.03 -0.79 -15.66
C ILE A 447 -28.66 -1.49 -15.52
N PRO A 448 -28.50 -2.38 -14.52
CA PRO A 448 -27.31 -3.23 -14.41
C PRO A 448 -27.38 -4.43 -15.37
N LEU A 449 -26.43 -4.53 -16.29
CA LEU A 449 -26.29 -5.67 -17.20
C LEU A 449 -25.13 -6.57 -16.75
N ALA A 450 -25.29 -7.90 -16.85
CA ALA A 450 -24.18 -8.86 -16.83
C ALA A 450 -23.13 -8.60 -15.72
N THR A 451 -23.60 -8.44 -14.47
CA THR A 451 -22.81 -7.97 -13.31
C THR A 451 -23.25 -8.63 -12.00
N SER A 452 -22.53 -8.38 -10.90
CA SER A 452 -22.93 -8.78 -9.54
C SER A 452 -22.86 -7.61 -8.56
N ALA A 453 -23.65 -7.68 -7.49
CA ALA A 453 -23.64 -6.69 -6.40
C ALA A 453 -22.47 -6.87 -5.41
N ARG A 454 -21.75 -7.99 -5.48
CA ARG A 454 -20.54 -8.30 -4.71
C ARG A 454 -19.60 -9.13 -5.60
N HIS A 455 -18.30 -8.85 -5.58
CA HIS A 455 -17.32 -9.62 -6.35
C HIS A 455 -17.15 -11.00 -5.71
N SER A 456 -17.48 -12.07 -6.46
CA SER A 456 -17.45 -13.43 -5.91
C SER A 456 -16.02 -13.96 -5.79
N ALA A 457 -15.81 -14.91 -4.86
CA ALA A 457 -14.51 -15.55 -4.66
C ALA A 457 -13.94 -16.20 -5.93
N TRP A 458 -14.83 -16.62 -6.86
CA TRP A 458 -14.48 -17.06 -8.20
C TRP A 458 -13.81 -15.94 -9.02
N CYS A 459 -14.47 -14.78 -9.12
CA CYS A 459 -13.95 -13.62 -9.85
C CYS A 459 -12.65 -13.07 -9.24
N ILE A 460 -12.56 -13.03 -7.90
CA ILE A 460 -11.34 -12.62 -7.17
C ILE A 460 -10.17 -13.58 -7.49
N SER A 461 -10.42 -14.90 -7.48
CA SER A 461 -9.39 -15.91 -7.76
C SER A 461 -8.90 -15.83 -9.21
N LEU A 462 -9.79 -15.57 -10.16
CA LEU A 462 -9.45 -15.34 -11.56
C LEU A 462 -8.65 -14.06 -11.76
N GLY A 463 -9.05 -12.96 -11.10
CA GLY A 463 -8.32 -11.69 -11.11
C GLY A 463 -6.90 -11.84 -10.56
N GLU A 464 -6.73 -12.59 -9.48
CA GLU A 464 -5.40 -12.86 -8.91
C GLU A 464 -4.53 -13.72 -9.85
N ALA A 465 -5.08 -14.76 -10.48
CA ALA A 465 -4.33 -15.57 -11.45
C ALA A 465 -3.86 -14.74 -12.67
N GLN A 466 -4.69 -13.79 -13.13
CA GLN A 466 -4.31 -12.84 -14.18
C GLN A 466 -3.19 -11.91 -13.73
N ARG A 467 -3.27 -11.34 -12.51
CA ARG A 467 -2.21 -10.49 -11.95
C ARG A 467 -0.89 -11.24 -11.74
N GLN A 468 -0.93 -12.47 -11.25
CA GLN A 468 0.26 -13.32 -11.09
C GLN A 468 0.94 -13.63 -12.44
N SER A 469 0.17 -13.70 -13.52
CA SER A 469 0.72 -13.81 -14.89
C SER A 469 1.55 -12.58 -15.27
N ILE A 470 1.12 -11.37 -14.86
CA ILE A 470 1.88 -10.12 -15.08
C ILE A 470 3.09 -10.03 -14.14
N TYR A 471 2.93 -10.33 -12.83
CA TYR A 471 4.04 -10.27 -11.87
C TYR A 471 5.16 -11.27 -12.17
N SER A 472 4.85 -12.38 -12.85
CA SER A 472 5.83 -13.40 -13.25
C SER A 472 6.61 -13.03 -14.53
N ASP A 473 6.23 -11.97 -15.24
CA ASP A 473 6.96 -11.49 -16.41
C ASP A 473 8.28 -10.81 -15.96
N PRO A 474 9.46 -11.27 -16.44
CA PRO A 474 10.74 -10.64 -16.10
C PRO A 474 10.81 -9.13 -16.43
N GLY A 475 10.04 -8.69 -17.42
CA GLY A 475 9.93 -7.29 -17.82
C GLY A 475 9.10 -6.42 -16.87
N TYR A 476 8.34 -6.99 -15.93
CA TYR A 476 7.48 -6.23 -15.02
C TYR A 476 8.27 -5.31 -14.06
N LEU A 477 9.47 -5.72 -13.64
CA LEU A 477 10.38 -4.89 -12.83
C LEU A 477 9.73 -4.22 -11.59
N GLY A 478 8.77 -4.92 -10.95
CA GLY A 478 8.04 -4.41 -9.79
C GLY A 478 7.01 -3.30 -10.10
N GLY A 479 6.71 -3.08 -11.38
CA GLY A 479 5.83 -2.02 -11.89
C GLY A 479 6.57 -0.82 -12.47
N TYR A 480 7.88 -0.68 -12.24
CA TYR A 480 8.72 0.42 -12.76
C TYR A 480 9.32 0.11 -14.14
N TYR A 481 8.58 -0.58 -15.00
CA TYR A 481 9.05 -1.00 -16.31
C TYR A 481 9.15 0.17 -17.31
N THR A 482 10.17 0.13 -18.18
CA THR A 482 10.30 1.06 -19.32
C THR A 482 9.61 0.53 -20.59
N THR A 483 9.31 -0.76 -20.62
CA THR A 483 8.74 -1.48 -21.76
C THR A 483 7.67 -2.42 -21.21
N GLN A 484 6.49 -2.52 -21.84
CA GLN A 484 5.38 -3.32 -21.28
C GLN A 484 5.79 -4.79 -21.03
N PRO A 485 5.40 -5.39 -19.89
CA PRO A 485 5.53 -6.83 -19.62
C PRO A 485 4.54 -7.61 -20.50
N SER A 486 4.89 -7.70 -21.77
CA SER A 486 3.99 -8.12 -22.84
C SER A 486 3.56 -9.58 -22.68
N SER A 487 4.48 -10.48 -22.31
CA SER A 487 4.16 -11.90 -22.15
C SER A 487 3.16 -12.13 -21.01
N GLY A 488 3.35 -11.43 -19.89
CA GLY A 488 2.45 -11.49 -18.74
C GLY A 488 1.09 -10.85 -19.01
N LEU A 489 1.06 -9.71 -19.70
CA LEU A 489 -0.18 -9.00 -20.04
C LEU A 489 -1.01 -9.77 -21.09
N ALA A 490 -0.38 -10.36 -22.12
CA ALA A 490 -1.05 -11.26 -23.05
C ALA A 490 -1.59 -12.51 -22.33
N ALA A 491 -0.83 -13.12 -21.43
CA ALA A 491 -1.28 -14.26 -20.64
C ALA A 491 -2.50 -13.92 -19.76
N ALA A 492 -2.48 -12.76 -19.11
CA ALA A 492 -3.62 -12.23 -18.35
C ALA A 492 -4.86 -12.02 -19.25
N ARG A 493 -4.70 -11.39 -20.42
CA ARG A 493 -5.81 -11.20 -21.38
C ARG A 493 -6.37 -12.52 -21.91
N MET A 494 -5.51 -13.45 -22.33
CA MET A 494 -5.92 -14.78 -22.79
C MET A 494 -6.70 -15.54 -21.71
N SER A 495 -6.25 -15.46 -20.46
CA SER A 495 -6.98 -16.05 -19.32
C SER A 495 -8.35 -15.39 -19.11
N ALA A 496 -8.44 -14.06 -19.21
CA ALA A 496 -9.69 -13.32 -19.07
C ALA A 496 -10.69 -13.67 -20.19
N MET A 497 -10.24 -13.75 -21.45
CA MET A 497 -11.12 -14.09 -22.58
C MET A 497 -11.81 -15.47 -22.43
N LEU A 498 -11.14 -16.44 -21.81
CA LEU A 498 -11.72 -17.75 -21.51
C LEU A 498 -12.88 -17.66 -20.51
N THR A 499 -12.93 -16.64 -19.65
CA THR A 499 -14.02 -16.41 -18.70
C THR A 499 -15.13 -15.53 -19.29
N TYR A 500 -14.82 -14.77 -20.35
CA TYR A 500 -15.78 -13.92 -21.05
C TYR A 500 -16.66 -14.66 -22.05
N ARG A 501 -16.28 -15.87 -22.47
CA ARG A 501 -17.07 -16.71 -23.39
C ARG A 501 -17.67 -17.93 -22.68
N SER A 502 -18.64 -18.57 -23.34
CA SER A 502 -19.10 -19.89 -22.93
C SER A 502 -18.19 -21.00 -23.47
N ARG A 503 -18.18 -22.15 -22.78
CA ARG A 503 -17.53 -23.38 -23.26
C ARG A 503 -18.02 -23.79 -24.64
N ASP A 504 -19.32 -23.71 -24.89
CA ASP A 504 -19.92 -24.24 -26.10
C ASP A 504 -19.72 -23.28 -27.30
N SER A 505 -19.58 -21.97 -27.06
CA SER A 505 -19.03 -21.02 -28.05
C SER A 505 -17.59 -21.38 -28.43
N PHE A 506 -16.75 -21.78 -27.48
CA PHE A 506 -15.38 -22.22 -27.79
C PHE A 506 -15.35 -23.55 -28.56
N GLU A 507 -16.17 -24.54 -28.18
CA GLU A 507 -16.23 -25.84 -28.88
C GLU A 507 -16.86 -25.72 -30.29
N SER A 508 -17.84 -24.83 -30.50
CA SER A 508 -18.43 -24.60 -31.83
C SER A 508 -17.48 -23.89 -32.80
N ARG A 509 -16.71 -22.90 -32.32
CA ARG A 509 -15.74 -22.15 -33.15
C ARG A 509 -14.41 -22.87 -33.34
N PHE A 510 -13.96 -23.63 -32.34
CA PHE A 510 -12.59 -24.15 -32.24
C PHE A 510 -12.48 -25.62 -31.82
N GLY A 511 -13.59 -26.35 -31.74
CA GLY A 511 -13.65 -27.74 -31.34
C GLY A 511 -12.92 -28.69 -32.28
N ARG A 512 -12.76 -29.94 -31.84
CA ARG A 512 -11.91 -30.95 -32.53
C ARG A 512 -12.52 -31.56 -33.80
N LYS A 513 -13.47 -30.89 -34.44
CA LYS A 513 -14.07 -31.33 -35.71
C LYS A 513 -13.29 -30.72 -36.86
N ALA A 514 -12.72 -31.56 -37.72
CA ALA A 514 -12.08 -31.10 -38.94
C ALA A 514 -13.12 -30.33 -39.80
N PRO A 515 -12.76 -29.18 -40.39
CA PRO A 515 -13.65 -28.51 -41.33
C PRO A 515 -13.93 -29.45 -42.50
N LEU A 516 -15.21 -29.62 -42.83
CA LEU A 516 -15.62 -30.33 -44.05
C LEU A 516 -14.97 -29.63 -45.24
N GLN A 517 -14.03 -30.32 -45.90
CA GLN A 517 -13.40 -29.80 -47.12
C GLN A 517 -14.49 -29.55 -48.17
N LYS A 518 -14.76 -28.28 -48.48
CA LYS A 518 -15.36 -27.95 -49.77
C LYS A 518 -14.39 -28.44 -50.84
N GLU A 519 -14.85 -29.32 -51.72
CA GLU A 519 -14.03 -29.98 -52.73
C GLU A 519 -13.40 -28.96 -53.70
N SER A 520 -12.14 -28.59 -53.45
CA SER A 520 -11.32 -27.88 -54.44
C SER A 520 -10.83 -28.89 -55.48
N ARG A 521 -11.10 -28.60 -56.75
CA ARG A 521 -10.82 -29.47 -57.90
C ARG A 521 -9.34 -29.90 -58.00
N GLN A 522 -9.15 -31.10 -58.55
CA GLN A 522 -7.88 -31.81 -58.71
C GLN A 522 -6.76 -30.99 -59.37
N SER A 523 -5.53 -31.23 -58.91
CA SER A 523 -4.32 -31.21 -59.77
C SER A 523 -3.26 -32.18 -59.18
N PRO A 524 -2.32 -32.73 -59.98
CA PRO A 524 -1.93 -34.13 -59.78
C PRO A 524 -0.48 -34.41 -59.32
N LEU A 525 -0.35 -35.53 -58.61
CA LEU A 525 0.77 -36.49 -58.58
C LEU A 525 2.22 -35.97 -58.37
N THR A 526 2.79 -36.32 -57.20
CA THR A 526 4.24 -36.52 -57.02
C THR A 526 4.47 -37.78 -56.17
N PRO A 527 5.54 -38.58 -56.37
CA PRO A 527 5.68 -39.90 -55.73
C PRO A 527 6.10 -39.84 -54.24
N PRO A 528 5.90 -40.91 -53.46
CA PRO A 528 6.11 -40.90 -52.01
C PRO A 528 7.59 -41.04 -51.62
N GLY A 529 8.07 -40.13 -50.76
CA GLY A 529 9.40 -40.18 -50.16
C GLY A 529 9.38 -40.63 -48.69
N SER A 530 9.81 -41.88 -48.44
CA SER A 530 10.29 -42.52 -47.20
C SER A 530 9.64 -42.24 -45.83
N PRO A 531 9.37 -43.27 -45.01
CA PRO A 531 8.68 -43.13 -43.73
C PRO A 531 9.56 -42.48 -42.65
N LYS A 532 8.98 -41.54 -41.88
CA LYS A 532 9.59 -41.07 -40.62
C LYS A 532 9.11 -41.90 -39.43
N ILE A 533 10.06 -42.11 -38.53
CA ILE A 533 10.03 -42.97 -37.34
C ILE A 533 8.81 -42.68 -36.45
N GLN A 534 8.13 -43.74 -36.01
CA GLN A 534 7.15 -43.68 -34.92
C GLN A 534 7.87 -43.43 -33.59
N ALA A 535 7.59 -42.30 -32.95
CA ALA A 535 7.92 -42.03 -31.56
C ALA A 535 6.62 -41.71 -30.81
N LYS A 536 6.28 -42.53 -29.82
CA LYS A 536 5.04 -42.43 -29.03
C LYS A 536 5.05 -41.16 -28.16
N ASP A 537 4.31 -40.12 -28.53
CA ASP A 537 3.70 -39.18 -27.56
C ASP A 537 2.56 -38.30 -28.17
N ASP A 538 1.74 -38.89 -29.06
CA ASP A 538 0.81 -38.17 -29.93
C ASP A 538 -0.19 -37.24 -29.20
N ALA A 539 -0.53 -37.52 -27.93
CA ALA A 539 -1.44 -36.68 -27.15
C ALA A 539 -0.82 -35.34 -26.72
N ARG A 540 0.49 -35.30 -26.43
CA ARG A 540 1.18 -34.07 -25.99
C ARG A 540 1.55 -33.16 -27.17
N VAL A 541 1.94 -33.75 -28.29
CA VAL A 541 2.27 -32.99 -29.52
C VAL A 541 1.00 -32.46 -30.20
N ALA A 542 -0.08 -33.26 -30.30
CA ALA A 542 -1.34 -32.79 -30.88
C ALA A 542 -1.97 -31.62 -30.10
N HIS A 543 -1.84 -31.56 -28.78
CA HIS A 543 -2.30 -30.40 -28.01
C HIS A 543 -1.38 -29.18 -28.15
N ASN A 544 -0.08 -29.37 -28.46
CA ASN A 544 0.86 -28.25 -28.57
C ASN A 544 0.96 -27.62 -29.97
N ASP A 545 0.97 -28.41 -31.05
CA ASP A 545 1.15 -27.91 -32.42
C ASP A 545 -0.08 -28.09 -33.35
N GLY A 546 -1.19 -28.64 -32.84
CA GLY A 546 -2.20 -29.34 -33.66
C GLY A 546 -3.62 -28.80 -33.76
N TYR A 547 -3.90 -27.50 -33.55
CA TYR A 547 -5.12 -26.84 -34.08
C TYR A 547 -4.81 -25.36 -34.38
N ARG A 548 -4.71 -25.00 -35.66
CA ARG A 548 -4.13 -23.72 -36.13
C ARG A 548 -4.93 -22.46 -35.76
N ASN A 549 -6.21 -22.58 -35.40
CA ASN A 549 -7.12 -21.44 -35.36
C ASN A 549 -7.40 -20.91 -33.93
N SER A 550 -7.31 -21.73 -32.87
CA SER A 550 -7.55 -21.27 -31.49
C SER A 550 -6.31 -20.68 -30.83
N LYS A 551 -5.13 -21.28 -31.09
CA LYS A 551 -3.84 -20.77 -30.60
C LYS A 551 -3.41 -19.49 -31.30
N SER A 552 -3.82 -19.29 -32.55
CA SER A 552 -3.68 -18.01 -33.24
C SER A 552 -4.66 -17.00 -32.66
N TYR A 553 -5.96 -17.32 -32.54
CA TYR A 553 -6.96 -16.40 -31.99
C TYR A 553 -6.59 -15.85 -30.61
N LEU A 554 -6.33 -16.71 -29.61
CA LEU A 554 -5.99 -16.25 -28.26
C LEU A 554 -4.71 -15.39 -28.22
N ARG A 555 -3.66 -15.79 -28.96
CA ARG A 555 -2.42 -15.01 -29.03
C ARG A 555 -2.62 -13.68 -29.74
N TYR A 556 -3.28 -13.68 -30.89
CA TYR A 556 -3.60 -12.49 -31.67
C TYR A 556 -4.37 -11.45 -30.85
N GLN A 557 -5.39 -11.88 -30.09
CA GLN A 557 -6.14 -10.97 -29.22
C GLN A 557 -5.30 -10.49 -28.02
N GLY A 558 -4.40 -11.32 -27.49
CA GLY A 558 -3.38 -10.90 -26.52
C GLY A 558 -2.44 -9.82 -27.08
N ASP A 559 -1.88 -10.03 -28.27
CA ASP A 559 -0.97 -9.11 -28.96
C ASP A 559 -1.68 -7.78 -29.31
N LYS A 560 -2.91 -7.86 -29.85
CA LYS A 560 -3.80 -6.71 -30.12
C LYS A 560 -4.17 -5.94 -28.84
N PHE A 561 -4.24 -6.62 -27.69
CA PHE A 561 -4.52 -5.99 -26.40
C PHE A 561 -3.33 -5.26 -25.79
N ILE A 562 -2.11 -5.81 -25.88
CA ILE A 562 -0.88 -5.15 -25.41
C ILE A 562 -0.68 -3.79 -26.12
N ALA A 563 -1.03 -3.70 -27.40
CA ALA A 563 -0.90 -2.46 -28.17
C ALA A 563 -1.80 -1.31 -27.69
N ARG A 564 -2.81 -1.57 -26.85
CA ARG A 564 -3.84 -0.60 -26.44
C ARG A 564 -4.09 -0.51 -24.93
N PHE A 565 -3.40 -1.32 -24.12
CA PHE A 565 -3.62 -1.37 -22.67
C PHE A 565 -2.31 -1.48 -21.89
N ASP A 566 -2.29 -0.92 -20.67
CA ASP A 566 -1.13 -0.87 -19.80
C ASP A 566 -1.20 -1.91 -18.66
N ALA A 567 -0.08 -2.54 -18.34
CA ALA A 567 -0.04 -3.62 -17.35
C ALA A 567 -0.30 -3.16 -15.91
N ASN A 568 0.23 -2.01 -15.49
CA ASN A 568 -0.05 -1.44 -14.17
C ASN A 568 -1.54 -1.04 -14.05
N CYS A 569 -2.12 -0.45 -15.10
CA CYS A 569 -3.54 -0.15 -15.18
C CYS A 569 -4.41 -1.42 -15.06
N TYR A 570 -3.99 -2.53 -15.69
CA TYR A 570 -4.66 -3.83 -15.58
C TYR A 570 -4.63 -4.37 -14.14
N ILE A 571 -3.46 -4.35 -13.50
CA ILE A 571 -3.29 -4.75 -12.09
C ILE A 571 -4.16 -3.87 -11.18
N HIS A 572 -4.19 -2.56 -11.44
CA HIS A 572 -4.94 -1.59 -10.65
C HIS A 572 -6.45 -1.82 -10.71
N ILE A 573 -7.01 -1.91 -11.92
CA ILE A 573 -8.46 -2.08 -12.08
C ILE A 573 -8.92 -3.49 -11.65
N THR A 574 -8.12 -4.55 -11.85
CA THR A 574 -8.47 -5.87 -11.28
C THR A 574 -8.47 -5.87 -9.76
N ARG A 575 -7.53 -5.18 -9.10
CA ARG A 575 -7.57 -4.99 -7.63
C ARG A 575 -8.79 -4.17 -7.20
N LYS A 576 -9.19 -3.16 -7.98
CA LYS A 576 -10.41 -2.37 -7.74
C LYS A 576 -11.67 -3.24 -7.78
N LEU A 577 -11.80 -4.12 -8.77
CA LEU A 577 -12.90 -5.09 -8.87
C LEU A 577 -13.02 -5.96 -7.61
N ASP A 578 -11.89 -6.43 -7.07
CA ASP A 578 -11.86 -7.23 -5.84
C ASP A 578 -12.36 -6.48 -4.59
N THR A 579 -12.43 -5.14 -4.62
CA THR A 579 -13.01 -4.33 -3.52
C THR A 579 -14.52 -4.08 -3.64
N HIS A 580 -15.17 -4.58 -4.71
CA HIS A 580 -16.57 -4.34 -5.00
C HIS A 580 -17.49 -5.20 -4.13
N ASP A 581 -18.24 -4.54 -3.27
CA ASP A 581 -19.32 -5.10 -2.46
C ASP A 581 -20.23 -3.93 -2.05
N VAL A 582 -21.49 -3.95 -2.46
CA VAL A 582 -22.46 -2.89 -2.09
C VAL A 582 -22.74 -2.84 -0.58
N ALA A 583 -22.59 -3.94 0.16
CA ALA A 583 -22.84 -4.01 1.60
C ALA A 583 -21.64 -3.54 2.45
N ARG A 584 -20.41 -3.60 1.90
CA ARG A 584 -19.18 -3.24 2.61
C ARG A 584 -19.26 -1.86 3.23
N ASP A 585 -18.87 -1.74 4.51
CA ASP A 585 -18.91 -0.49 5.29
C ASP A 585 -20.31 0.16 5.43
N ARG A 586 -21.39 -0.54 5.05
CA ARG A 586 -22.80 -0.07 5.14
C ARG A 586 -23.69 -0.90 6.08
N ALA A 587 -23.14 -1.90 6.76
CA ALA A 587 -23.85 -2.74 7.74
C ALA A 587 -24.19 -1.97 9.04
N LEU A 588 -25.36 -2.23 9.61
CA LEU A 588 -25.78 -1.69 10.90
C LEU A 588 -25.11 -2.46 12.05
N ARG A 589 -25.04 -1.85 13.24
CA ARG A 589 -24.38 -2.46 14.41
C ARG A 589 -25.12 -3.72 14.86
N GLY A 590 -24.49 -4.89 14.64
CA GLY A 590 -25.06 -6.19 14.98
C GLY A 590 -25.83 -6.86 13.84
N GLU A 591 -25.90 -6.22 12.66
CA GLU A 591 -26.38 -6.82 11.42
C GLU A 591 -25.30 -7.76 10.85
N ASN A 592 -25.70 -8.89 10.27
CA ASN A 592 -24.78 -9.77 9.53
C ASN A 592 -24.66 -9.31 8.07
N GLU A 593 -23.62 -9.78 7.37
CA GLU A 593 -23.30 -9.32 6.01
C GLU A 593 -24.45 -9.58 5.02
N ASP A 594 -25.12 -10.72 5.11
CA ASP A 594 -26.22 -11.06 4.18
C ASP A 594 -27.49 -10.22 4.44
N ALA A 595 -27.84 -9.92 5.70
CA ALA A 595 -28.95 -9.00 5.99
C ALA A 595 -28.62 -7.57 5.55
N ALA A 596 -27.37 -7.11 5.75
CA ALA A 596 -26.91 -5.83 5.25
C ALA A 596 -26.99 -5.77 3.72
N PHE A 597 -26.58 -6.83 3.01
CA PHE A 597 -26.68 -6.95 1.56
C PHE A 597 -28.12 -6.85 1.06
N VAL A 598 -29.04 -7.64 1.61
CA VAL A 598 -30.48 -7.59 1.28
C VAL A 598 -31.07 -6.20 1.54
N ARG A 599 -30.74 -5.58 2.68
CA ARG A 599 -31.22 -4.24 3.04
C ARG A 599 -30.66 -3.15 2.13
N ILE A 600 -29.41 -3.25 1.69
CA ILE A 600 -28.82 -2.25 0.79
C ILE A 600 -29.42 -2.37 -0.61
N LEU A 601 -29.64 -3.59 -1.12
CA LEU A 601 -30.35 -3.80 -2.38
C LEU A 601 -31.79 -3.26 -2.34
N SER A 602 -32.49 -3.36 -1.21
CA SER A 602 -33.83 -2.80 -1.06
C SER A 602 -33.88 -1.26 -0.94
N THR A 603 -32.73 -0.59 -0.82
CA THR A 603 -32.61 0.88 -0.91
C THR A 603 -32.27 1.40 -2.31
N LEU A 604 -31.99 0.52 -3.27
CA LEU A 604 -31.76 0.91 -4.67
C LEU A 604 -33.06 1.44 -5.31
N PRO A 605 -32.96 2.26 -6.37
CA PRO A 605 -34.12 2.81 -7.06
C PRO A 605 -35.09 1.70 -7.48
N ALA A 606 -36.37 1.90 -7.17
CA ALA A 606 -37.42 0.95 -7.52
C ALA A 606 -37.55 0.82 -9.04
N ARG A 607 -37.99 -0.35 -9.52
CA ARG A 607 -38.10 -0.68 -10.95
C ARG A 607 -36.75 -0.52 -11.68
N ALA A 608 -35.75 -1.27 -11.24
CA ALA A 608 -34.52 -1.50 -12.00
C ALA A 608 -34.75 -2.53 -13.12
N LEU A 609 -34.10 -2.35 -14.28
CA LEU A 609 -34.06 -3.38 -15.32
C LEU A 609 -32.75 -4.18 -15.20
N VAL A 610 -32.82 -5.39 -14.66
CA VAL A 610 -31.68 -6.29 -14.55
C VAL A 610 -31.59 -7.15 -15.82
N ILE A 611 -30.48 -7.03 -16.56
CA ILE A 611 -30.27 -7.80 -17.80
C ILE A 611 -29.24 -8.91 -17.57
N ASN A 612 -29.72 -10.15 -17.61
CA ASN A 612 -28.92 -11.38 -17.52
C ASN A 612 -28.60 -11.94 -18.92
N ILE A 613 -27.47 -12.67 -19.07
CA ILE A 613 -27.15 -13.45 -20.28
C ILE A 613 -27.26 -14.94 -19.95
N SER A 614 -27.91 -15.74 -20.80
CA SER A 614 -28.24 -17.13 -20.44
C SER A 614 -27.04 -18.08 -20.22
N THR A 615 -25.91 -17.86 -20.90
CA THR A 615 -24.70 -18.73 -20.82
C THR A 615 -23.56 -18.13 -20.00
N HIS A 616 -23.86 -17.17 -19.12
CA HIS A 616 -22.86 -16.36 -18.44
C HIS A 616 -22.02 -17.14 -17.40
N GLY A 617 -20.70 -17.26 -17.63
CA GLY A 617 -19.77 -18.03 -16.79
C GLY A 617 -18.97 -17.23 -15.74
N LEU A 618 -18.89 -15.90 -15.87
CA LEU A 618 -18.17 -15.03 -14.92
C LEU A 618 -19.07 -14.54 -13.78
N PHE A 619 -20.07 -13.71 -14.09
CA PHE A 619 -21.18 -13.34 -13.20
C PHE A 619 -22.37 -14.26 -13.52
N THR A 620 -22.75 -15.11 -12.58
CA THR A 620 -23.70 -16.21 -12.84
C THR A 620 -25.15 -15.72 -12.85
N PRO A 621 -26.06 -16.33 -13.64
CA PRO A 621 -27.49 -16.00 -13.64
C PRO A 621 -28.16 -16.06 -12.27
N SER A 622 -27.60 -16.80 -11.31
CA SER A 622 -28.00 -16.82 -9.90
C SER A 622 -27.77 -15.48 -9.19
N GLU A 623 -26.63 -14.84 -9.41
CA GLU A 623 -26.28 -13.55 -8.77
C GLU A 623 -27.16 -12.42 -9.31
N GLN A 624 -27.51 -12.41 -10.60
CA GLN A 624 -28.47 -11.44 -11.14
C GLN A 624 -29.92 -11.69 -10.65
N LYS A 625 -30.30 -12.96 -10.44
CA LYS A 625 -31.62 -13.31 -9.86
C LYS A 625 -31.73 -12.87 -8.40
N GLU A 626 -30.71 -13.11 -7.60
CA GLU A 626 -30.63 -12.65 -6.20
C GLU A 626 -30.71 -11.12 -6.14
N MET A 627 -29.95 -10.42 -6.98
CA MET A 627 -29.99 -8.96 -7.10
C MET A 627 -31.40 -8.45 -7.47
N ALA A 628 -32.04 -9.02 -8.49
CA ALA A 628 -33.39 -8.64 -8.90
C ALA A 628 -34.46 -8.96 -7.83
N ALA A 629 -34.30 -10.03 -7.06
CA ALA A 629 -35.24 -10.42 -6.00
C ALA A 629 -35.24 -9.47 -4.79
N HIS A 630 -34.17 -8.69 -4.59
CA HIS A 630 -34.02 -7.78 -3.46
C HIS A 630 -34.15 -6.29 -3.81
N ILE A 631 -34.09 -5.92 -5.10
CA ILE A 631 -34.39 -4.55 -5.56
C ILE A 631 -35.91 -4.36 -5.69
N PRO A 632 -36.51 -3.27 -5.16
CA PRO A 632 -37.97 -3.13 -5.11
C PRO A 632 -38.61 -3.06 -6.51
N GLY A 633 -39.40 -4.07 -6.87
CA GLY A 633 -40.13 -4.11 -8.15
C GLY A 633 -39.23 -4.17 -9.40
N ALA A 634 -38.01 -4.70 -9.27
CA ALA A 634 -37.11 -4.86 -10.42
C ALA A 634 -37.65 -5.88 -11.43
N GLU A 635 -37.37 -5.61 -12.71
CA GLU A 635 -37.63 -6.51 -13.82
C GLU A 635 -36.34 -7.27 -14.17
N LEU A 636 -36.42 -8.60 -14.25
CA LEU A 636 -35.31 -9.45 -14.70
C LEU A 636 -35.59 -9.98 -16.10
N VAL A 637 -34.82 -9.53 -17.08
CA VAL A 637 -34.84 -10.07 -18.45
C VAL A 637 -33.61 -10.94 -18.69
N THR A 638 -33.74 -11.99 -19.52
CA THR A 638 -32.60 -12.85 -19.90
C THR A 638 -32.45 -12.86 -21.42
N VAL A 639 -31.38 -12.21 -21.87
CA VAL A 639 -30.90 -12.24 -23.25
C VAL A 639 -30.36 -13.63 -23.55
N GLN A 640 -30.79 -14.22 -24.66
CA GLN A 640 -30.30 -15.51 -25.11
C GLN A 640 -29.07 -15.30 -25.98
N SER A 641 -27.90 -15.73 -25.49
CA SER A 641 -26.65 -15.67 -26.25
C SER A 641 -25.83 -16.93 -26.00
N PRO A 642 -25.21 -17.53 -27.04
CA PRO A 642 -24.20 -18.56 -26.85
C PRO A 642 -22.85 -17.99 -26.39
N ASP A 643 -22.63 -16.67 -26.50
CA ASP A 643 -21.30 -16.06 -26.37
C ASP A 643 -20.86 -15.74 -24.93
N GLY A 644 -21.58 -16.17 -23.89
CA GLY A 644 -21.17 -16.00 -22.49
C GLY A 644 -21.31 -14.56 -21.98
N HIS A 645 -20.30 -14.06 -21.26
CA HIS A 645 -20.28 -12.67 -20.76
C HIS A 645 -20.37 -11.67 -21.91
N ASP A 646 -19.61 -11.90 -22.99
CA ASP A 646 -19.55 -10.99 -24.16
C ASP A 646 -20.91 -10.80 -24.87
N GLY A 647 -21.95 -11.56 -24.52
CA GLY A 647 -23.31 -11.35 -25.01
C GLY A 647 -23.82 -9.90 -24.83
N PHE A 648 -23.40 -9.17 -23.78
CA PHE A 648 -23.77 -7.76 -23.59
C PHE A 648 -23.11 -6.78 -24.59
N LEU A 649 -22.12 -7.25 -25.36
CA LEU A 649 -21.43 -6.53 -26.43
C LEU A 649 -21.77 -7.07 -27.83
N LEU A 650 -22.74 -7.98 -27.95
CA LEU A 650 -23.01 -8.73 -29.19
C LEU A 650 -24.50 -8.87 -29.52
N GLU A 651 -25.37 -9.07 -28.53
CA GLU A 651 -26.82 -9.24 -28.74
C GLU A 651 -27.57 -7.90 -28.77
N PHE A 652 -27.05 -6.95 -29.56
CA PHE A 652 -27.52 -5.56 -29.54
C PHE A 652 -29.02 -5.39 -29.80
N GLU A 653 -29.62 -6.21 -30.68
CA GLU A 653 -31.04 -6.15 -30.99
C GLU A 653 -31.92 -6.50 -29.77
N GLN A 654 -31.60 -7.60 -29.08
CA GLN A 654 -32.30 -8.02 -27.85
C GLN A 654 -32.13 -6.96 -26.75
N ILE A 655 -30.91 -6.48 -26.55
CA ILE A 655 -30.57 -5.48 -25.51
C ILE A 655 -31.27 -4.15 -25.80
N ASN A 656 -31.20 -3.65 -27.04
CA ASN A 656 -31.88 -2.44 -27.48
C ASN A 656 -33.39 -2.54 -27.25
N THR A 657 -34.00 -3.68 -27.59
CA THR A 657 -35.44 -3.91 -27.44
C THR A 657 -35.87 -3.86 -25.97
N HIS A 658 -35.14 -4.52 -25.06
CA HIS A 658 -35.43 -4.48 -23.63
C HIS A 658 -35.23 -3.08 -23.03
N ILE A 659 -34.09 -2.43 -23.30
CA ILE A 659 -33.82 -1.08 -22.78
C ILE A 659 -34.86 -0.08 -23.32
N MET A 660 -35.18 -0.10 -24.61
CA MET A 660 -36.18 0.80 -25.21
C MET A 660 -37.59 0.59 -24.67
N SER A 661 -37.97 -0.66 -24.38
CA SER A 661 -39.28 -0.96 -23.79
C SER A 661 -39.39 -0.37 -22.38
N PHE A 662 -38.34 -0.53 -21.59
CA PHE A 662 -38.23 0.03 -20.24
C PHE A 662 -38.21 1.57 -20.26
N LEU A 663 -37.35 2.20 -21.06
CA LEU A 663 -37.24 3.66 -21.12
C LEU A 663 -38.54 4.33 -21.60
N LYS A 664 -39.25 3.73 -22.56
CA LYS A 664 -40.59 4.20 -22.99
C LYS A 664 -41.63 4.12 -21.87
N TRP A 665 -41.53 3.12 -21.00
CA TRP A 665 -42.47 2.92 -19.90
C TRP A 665 -42.20 3.88 -18.72
N GLU A 666 -40.93 4.04 -18.31
CA GLU A 666 -40.59 4.93 -17.18
C GLU A 666 -40.60 6.42 -17.56
N PHE A 667 -40.32 6.76 -18.82
CA PHE A 667 -40.21 8.15 -19.29
C PHE A 667 -41.15 8.50 -20.46
N PRO A 668 -42.47 8.21 -20.40
CA PRO A 668 -43.38 8.37 -21.54
C PRO A 668 -43.35 9.78 -22.16
N ARG A 669 -43.19 10.82 -21.32
CA ARG A 669 -43.06 12.22 -21.75
C ARG A 669 -41.87 12.51 -22.69
N LEU A 670 -40.78 11.74 -22.62
CA LEU A 670 -39.63 11.87 -23.54
C LEU A 670 -39.87 11.15 -24.89
N TYR A 671 -40.95 10.38 -24.98
CA TYR A 671 -41.34 9.60 -26.16
C TYR A 671 -42.71 10.03 -26.72
N GLU A 672 -43.42 10.96 -26.08
CA GLU A 672 -44.66 11.58 -26.58
C GLU A 672 -44.37 12.51 -27.78
N VAL A 673 -45.18 12.39 -28.83
CA VAL A 673 -44.94 13.01 -30.16
C VAL A 673 -45.04 14.55 -30.13
N GLY A 674 -45.70 15.14 -29.13
CA GLY A 674 -45.93 16.59 -29.06
C GLY A 674 -44.75 17.44 -28.59
N VAL A 675 -43.86 16.90 -27.75
CA VAL A 675 -42.73 17.66 -27.15
C VAL A 675 -41.61 17.96 -28.17
N TRP A 676 -41.64 17.27 -29.32
CA TRP A 676 -40.62 17.35 -30.37
C TRP A 676 -40.62 18.67 -31.15
N LEU A 677 -41.77 19.35 -31.22
CA LEU A 677 -41.95 20.54 -32.06
C LEU A 677 -41.52 21.86 -31.41
N GLU A 678 -41.44 21.94 -30.07
CA GLU A 678 -41.04 23.18 -29.38
C GLU A 678 -39.51 23.31 -29.24
N CYS A 679 -38.77 22.19 -29.21
CA CYS A 679 -37.32 22.19 -28.97
C CYS A 679 -36.43 22.17 -30.22
N VAL A 680 -36.95 21.87 -31.41
CA VAL A 680 -36.13 21.69 -32.63
C VAL A 680 -36.72 22.44 -33.84
N SER A 681 -36.57 23.76 -33.84
CA SER A 681 -36.72 24.58 -35.04
C SER A 681 -35.40 24.65 -35.82
N GLY A 682 -34.98 23.55 -36.47
CA GLY A 682 -33.73 23.59 -37.25
C GLY A 682 -33.32 22.41 -38.12
N HIS A 683 -33.67 21.15 -37.79
CA HIS A 683 -33.18 19.97 -38.53
C HIS A 683 -34.32 19.03 -38.94
N GLY A 684 -34.21 18.52 -40.16
CA GLY A 684 -35.29 17.83 -40.87
C GLY A 684 -35.55 16.39 -40.40
N GLU A 685 -36.60 15.81 -40.96
CA GLU A 685 -37.03 14.44 -40.71
C GLU A 685 -36.07 13.43 -41.38
N ASP A 686 -35.02 13.02 -40.68
CA ASP A 686 -34.25 11.84 -41.05
C ASP A 686 -35.08 10.57 -40.78
N GLU A 687 -35.27 9.74 -41.82
CA GLU A 687 -36.08 8.53 -41.77
C GLU A 687 -35.63 7.55 -40.66
N VAL A 688 -36.59 6.81 -40.11
CA VAL A 688 -36.31 5.75 -39.12
C VAL A 688 -35.71 4.54 -39.83
N GLY A 689 -34.39 4.61 -40.07
CA GLY A 689 -33.61 3.52 -40.63
C GLY A 689 -33.71 2.24 -39.79
N GLY A 690 -33.74 1.09 -40.48
CA GLY A 690 -33.79 -0.23 -39.85
C GLY A 690 -32.56 -0.51 -38.99
N PHE A 691 -32.69 -1.45 -38.05
CA PHE A 691 -31.58 -1.90 -37.21
C PHE A 691 -30.64 -2.81 -38.03
N GLU A 692 -29.67 -2.22 -38.74
CA GLU A 692 -28.65 -2.98 -39.45
C GLU A 692 -27.79 -3.80 -38.47
N ILE A 693 -27.60 -5.09 -38.80
CA ILE A 693 -26.96 -6.06 -37.91
C ILE A 693 -25.43 -5.99 -38.06
N GLU A 694 -24.85 -4.91 -37.54
CA GLU A 694 -23.39 -4.84 -37.33
C GLU A 694 -23.00 -5.48 -35.99
N LYS A 695 -22.45 -6.70 -36.04
CA LYS A 695 -21.92 -7.41 -34.85
C LYS A 695 -20.49 -6.97 -34.48
N THR A 696 -20.12 -5.72 -34.76
CA THR A 696 -18.77 -5.20 -34.56
C THR A 696 -18.69 -4.25 -33.39
N SER A 697 -18.09 -4.72 -32.29
CA SER A 697 -17.68 -3.92 -31.13
C SER A 697 -16.15 -3.94 -31.08
N LEU A 698 -15.48 -2.80 -30.88
CA LEU A 698 -14.01 -2.75 -30.78
C LEU A 698 -13.48 -3.57 -29.59
N PHE A 699 -14.34 -3.84 -28.61
CA PHE A 699 -14.02 -4.54 -27.36
C PHE A 699 -14.73 -5.90 -27.23
N GLY A 700 -15.82 -6.14 -27.97
CA GLY A 700 -16.50 -7.42 -28.08
C GLY A 700 -15.91 -8.26 -29.22
N GLU A 701 -15.04 -9.22 -28.89
CA GLU A 701 -14.15 -9.88 -29.86
C GLU A 701 -14.81 -10.92 -30.80
N ALA A 702 -16.13 -10.84 -31.04
CA ALA A 702 -16.76 -11.65 -32.08
C ALA A 702 -16.61 -11.00 -33.46
N GLU A 703 -15.39 -11.02 -34.00
CA GLU A 703 -15.20 -10.77 -35.44
C GLU A 703 -16.09 -11.80 -36.20
N ALA A 704 -17.03 -11.28 -37.01
CA ALA A 704 -18.17 -12.05 -37.49
C ALA A 704 -17.83 -13.10 -38.56
N ASP A 705 -16.60 -13.08 -39.11
CA ASP A 705 -16.13 -14.08 -40.06
C ASP A 705 -14.65 -14.46 -39.84
N ILE A 706 -14.44 -15.38 -38.90
CA ILE A 706 -13.14 -16.03 -38.67
C ILE A 706 -12.92 -17.19 -39.67
N THR A 707 -13.90 -17.52 -40.53
CA THR A 707 -13.81 -18.69 -41.44
C THR A 707 -12.99 -18.45 -42.71
N HIS A 708 -12.50 -17.22 -42.90
CA HIS A 708 -11.73 -16.80 -44.08
C HIS A 708 -10.20 -16.67 -43.86
N TRP A 709 -9.67 -17.15 -42.72
CA TRP A 709 -8.25 -17.06 -42.33
C TRP A 709 -7.54 -18.42 -42.21
#